data_AF-A0A8J2PA58-F1
#
_entry.id   AF-A0A8J2PA58-F1
#
_cell.length_a   1.000
_cell.length_b   1.000
_cell.length_c   1.000
_cell.angle_alpha   90.00
_cell.angle_beta   90.00
_cell.angle_gamma   90.00
#
_symmetry.space_group_name_H-M   'P 1'
#
loop_
_entity.id
_entity.type
_entity.pdbx_description
1 polymer ?
#
loop_
_entity_poly.entity_id
_entity_poly.type
_entity_poly.pdbx_seq_one_letter_code
_entity_poly.pdbx_strand_id
1 'polypeptide(L)'
;MLHFSLKWFAWFLFLNSLLKLCGSLNTLKATKDTQSRRQSSARSDFGAHYLIILKFFTGDYWQKRLNFLSSSKGIKMLVFKILEDKAVLLVARRHLRTWSTVRSSKAPDSKAANAAPTIQGIPYNKLTIGIPKEIWPNERRVSMTPTVAATLIKKGFEVRLEKGAGMEAKFRDSDYEASGVKLVDKNAAFQSDIVLKIRQPLDKEVDLFKKNSTLISFMYPAQNKTILDKLALKELTVFGMDCIPRISRAQVFDALSSMANIAGYRSVIEAANQFGRFFTGQITAAGKVPPAKILVVGGGVAGLAACGQAKNMGAIVRAFDTRAAVKEQVESMGAEFLTINLKEDGEGTGGYAKEMSPEFIQAEHDLFAKQAKDVDVIITTALIPGKTAPILILREHIESMKPGSVVVDLAAESGGNIETTKAGQIYSYKDVVHVGLTDLPSRLPTQSSTLYANNISKFLLSIGEKDHYNVNLEDEVVRGSILLQGGKLLWPPPPPKVIPAAPKPVEEAVVKVEPKPRNPFQETLQDALVYTTGLGTLIGLGVASPGQNFTTMTTVFGLSGIVGYHTVWGVVPALHSPLMSITNAVSGITAVGGLLLMGGGYYPTNTVESLAAVAAGVSFVNIAGGFIVTQRMLDMFKRPDDLPEHSYLYGIPASVFIGGYIWAAAKGYPEIHQLAYLGSSLCCVGALAGLSAQKTSRLGNSLGIIGVSSGIAATLGMIAPSTETLAQMSLVCLGGAGIGSLIAKRIEITDLPQLVAGFHSLVGAAAVLTCLATYIHELPMFDTDPAANMVKTALFLGTYIGGVTFSGSLVAYGKLQGLLSSAPLLLPGRHALNAGLLAGNVAAMIFYFANPAYGLEMLGVTTALSTTMGVTLTAAIGGADMPVVITVLNSYSGWALCAEGFMLNNQLMTIVGALIGSSGAILSYIMCKAMNRSLPNVILGGFGAPTGKPREVTGTHTEINVDGAAELINNSKNIIIVPGYGLCVAKAQYPIAEMVKSLRARGKNVRFGIHPVAGRMPGQLNVLLAEAGVPYDIVEEMEEINGDFDETDLVLVIGANDTVNSNAEEDPNSIIAGMPVLRVWLSKQVIVMKRSVGNPGYAAVDNPIFYKPNTSMLLGDAKKTCDALLSKIKAAEE
;
A
#
# COMPACT_ATOMS: atom_id res chain seq x y z
N MET A 1 0.78 12.90 -55.65
CA MET A 1 1.06 12.32 -54.31
C MET A 1 0.43 13.10 -53.15
N LEU A 2 0.36 14.44 -53.15
CA LEU A 2 -0.39 15.22 -52.13
C LEU A 2 -1.85 14.75 -51.93
N HIS A 3 -2.51 14.34 -53.02
CA HIS A 3 -3.88 13.81 -53.02
C HIS A 3 -4.02 12.43 -52.33
N PHE A 4 -2.93 11.69 -52.18
CA PHE A 4 -2.90 10.36 -51.55
C PHE A 4 -2.62 10.48 -50.05
N SER A 5 -1.74 11.41 -49.64
CA SER A 5 -1.44 11.72 -48.23
C SER A 5 -2.63 12.35 -47.50
N LEU A 6 -3.40 13.22 -48.16
CA LEU A 6 -4.67 13.75 -47.62
C LEU A 6 -5.74 12.67 -47.47
N LYS A 7 -5.80 11.69 -48.39
CA LYS A 7 -6.71 10.54 -48.28
C LYS A 7 -6.30 9.59 -47.16
N TRP A 8 -5.01 9.37 -46.94
CA TRP A 8 -4.51 8.56 -45.83
C TRP A 8 -4.76 9.20 -44.46
N PHE A 9 -4.56 10.51 -44.35
CA PHE A 9 -4.87 11.27 -43.13
C PHE A 9 -6.37 11.37 -42.88
N ALA A 10 -7.19 11.56 -43.93
CA ALA A 10 -8.65 11.49 -43.84
C ALA A 10 -9.13 10.07 -43.48
N TRP A 11 -8.48 9.01 -43.97
CA TRP A 11 -8.79 7.62 -43.63
C TRP A 11 -8.40 7.28 -42.18
N PHE A 12 -7.27 7.80 -41.69
CA PHE A 12 -6.85 7.68 -40.29
C PHE A 12 -7.82 8.43 -39.34
N LEU A 13 -8.25 9.64 -39.71
CA LEU A 13 -9.27 10.40 -38.96
C LEU A 13 -10.66 9.73 -39.04
N PHE A 14 -11.00 9.09 -40.16
CA PHE A 14 -12.23 8.32 -40.35
C PHE A 14 -12.24 7.05 -39.50
N LEU A 15 -11.15 6.29 -39.46
CA LEU A 15 -10.99 5.10 -38.60
C LEU A 15 -11.07 5.47 -37.11
N ASN A 16 -10.41 6.57 -36.72
CA ASN A 16 -10.42 7.09 -35.36
C ASN A 16 -11.82 7.62 -34.96
N SER A 17 -12.57 8.15 -35.92
CA SER A 17 -13.98 8.53 -35.74
C SER A 17 -14.92 7.32 -35.68
N LEU A 18 -14.66 6.24 -36.42
CA LEU A 18 -15.40 4.97 -36.37
C LEU A 18 -15.18 4.21 -35.07
N LEU A 19 -13.95 4.21 -34.54
CA LEU A 19 -13.60 3.67 -33.22
C LEU A 19 -14.31 4.46 -32.09
N LYS A 20 -14.39 5.80 -32.23
CA LYS A 20 -15.17 6.65 -31.30
C LYS A 20 -16.68 6.45 -31.45
N LEU A 21 -17.20 6.24 -32.67
CA LEU A 21 -18.63 5.95 -32.90
C LEU A 21 -19.04 4.59 -32.33
N CYS A 22 -18.20 3.56 -32.46
CA CYS A 22 -18.43 2.25 -31.84
C CYS A 22 -18.41 2.34 -30.30
N GLY A 23 -17.53 3.18 -29.74
CA GLY A 23 -17.55 3.50 -28.31
C GLY A 23 -18.82 4.25 -27.87
N SER A 24 -19.33 5.16 -28.71
CA SER A 24 -20.56 5.95 -28.45
C SER A 24 -21.86 5.16 -28.62
N LEU A 25 -21.87 4.05 -29.38
CA LEU A 25 -23.05 3.18 -29.52
C LEU A 25 -23.33 2.34 -28.27
N ASN A 26 -22.32 2.11 -27.41
CA ASN A 26 -22.51 1.48 -26.10
C ASN A 26 -23.26 2.38 -25.10
N THR A 27 -23.20 3.70 -25.25
CA THR A 27 -23.93 4.65 -24.40
C THR A 27 -25.40 4.86 -24.80
N LEU A 28 -25.81 4.43 -26.00
CA LEU A 28 -27.18 4.60 -26.51
C LEU A 28 -28.09 3.37 -26.35
N LYS A 29 -27.55 2.23 -25.90
CA LYS A 29 -28.34 1.01 -25.60
C LYS A 29 -28.70 0.83 -24.13
N ALA A 30 -28.20 1.69 -23.23
CA ALA A 30 -28.50 1.65 -21.79
C ALA A 30 -29.72 2.52 -21.38
N THR A 31 -30.44 3.12 -22.34
CA THR A 31 -31.62 3.97 -22.08
C THR A 31 -32.88 3.49 -22.82
N LYS A 32 -33.03 2.17 -22.96
CA LYS A 32 -34.29 1.53 -23.37
C LYS A 32 -34.70 0.45 -22.35
N ASP A 33 -34.86 0.87 -21.10
CA ASP A 33 -35.73 0.17 -20.13
C ASP A 33 -35.96 1.08 -18.93
N THR A 34 -36.74 2.15 -19.15
CA THR A 34 -37.63 2.82 -18.19
C THR A 34 -38.03 4.16 -18.79
N GLN A 35 -39.14 4.19 -19.53
CA GLN A 35 -39.98 5.39 -19.63
C GLN A 35 -41.34 5.02 -20.25
N SER A 36 -42.27 4.62 -19.39
CA SER A 36 -43.66 5.00 -19.58
C SER A 36 -43.95 6.14 -18.60
N ARG A 37 -44.63 7.18 -19.09
CA ARG A 37 -45.09 8.40 -18.38
C ARG A 37 -44.02 9.44 -18.00
N ARG A 38 -43.81 10.41 -18.90
CA ARG A 38 -44.35 11.78 -18.76
C ARG A 38 -43.87 12.63 -19.95
N GLN A 39 -44.82 12.96 -20.83
CA GLN A 39 -44.68 14.04 -21.79
C GLN A 39 -44.82 15.39 -21.08
N SER A 40 -43.90 16.30 -21.34
CA SER A 40 -44.11 17.67 -21.84
C SER A 40 -42.95 18.57 -21.40
N SER A 41 -42.60 19.54 -22.26
CA SER A 41 -41.53 20.53 -22.09
C SER A 41 -40.09 20.05 -22.38
N ALA A 42 -39.74 19.90 -23.67
CA ALA A 42 -38.40 20.21 -24.22
C ALA A 42 -38.41 20.03 -25.75
N ARG A 43 -38.91 21.05 -26.47
CA ARG A 43 -38.77 21.17 -27.94
C ARG A 43 -38.43 22.62 -28.29
N SER A 44 -37.24 23.05 -27.90
CA SER A 44 -36.48 24.17 -28.46
C SER A 44 -35.14 24.18 -27.73
N ASP A 45 -34.04 24.22 -28.48
CA ASP A 45 -32.64 24.43 -28.03
C ASP A 45 -31.62 23.36 -28.45
N PHE A 46 -31.78 22.81 -29.66
CA PHE A 46 -30.68 22.11 -30.34
C PHE A 46 -30.30 22.68 -31.71
N GLY A 47 -30.82 23.87 -32.05
CA GLY A 47 -30.62 24.51 -33.36
C GLY A 47 -29.68 25.72 -33.40
N ALA A 48 -29.15 26.21 -32.27
CA ALA A 48 -28.50 27.53 -32.23
C ALA A 48 -26.95 27.53 -32.17
N HIS A 49 -26.29 26.40 -31.91
CA HIS A 49 -24.83 26.37 -31.71
C HIS A 49 -23.99 26.02 -32.95
N TYR A 50 -24.63 25.70 -34.08
CA TYR A 50 -23.92 25.36 -35.33
C TYR A 50 -23.78 26.54 -36.32
N LEU A 51 -24.47 27.67 -36.09
CA LEU A 51 -24.44 28.83 -37.00
C LEU A 51 -23.40 29.91 -36.64
N ILE A 52 -22.76 29.84 -35.47
CA ILE A 52 -21.78 30.86 -35.03
C ILE A 52 -20.35 30.51 -35.51
N ILE A 53 -20.05 29.22 -35.72
CA ILE A 53 -18.72 28.77 -36.15
C ILE A 53 -18.49 28.99 -37.66
N LEU A 54 -19.55 29.06 -38.46
CA LEU A 54 -19.46 29.31 -39.91
C LEU A 54 -19.31 30.79 -40.31
N LYS A 55 -19.50 31.74 -39.38
CA LYS A 55 -19.24 33.18 -39.61
C LYS A 55 -17.81 33.63 -39.29
N PHE A 56 -17.00 32.77 -38.66
CA PHE A 56 -15.62 33.11 -38.30
C PHE A 56 -14.59 32.86 -39.43
N PHE A 57 -15.01 32.22 -40.53
CA PHE A 57 -14.14 31.78 -41.64
C PHE A 57 -14.34 32.54 -42.97
N THR A 58 -15.01 33.69 -43.00
CA THR A 58 -15.12 34.52 -44.21
C THR A 58 -14.22 35.76 -44.14
N GLY A 59 -13.04 35.64 -44.76
CA GLY A 59 -12.39 36.63 -45.65
C GLY A 59 -11.95 38.00 -45.12
N ASP A 60 -12.81 38.79 -44.47
CA ASP A 60 -12.62 40.26 -44.47
C ASP A 60 -12.03 40.85 -43.17
N TYR A 61 -11.92 40.06 -42.10
CA TYR A 61 -11.49 40.59 -40.80
C TYR A 61 -9.96 40.72 -40.67
N TRP A 62 -9.18 39.97 -41.46
CA TRP A 62 -7.72 39.94 -41.37
C TRP A 62 -7.01 40.93 -42.31
N GLN A 63 -7.67 41.38 -43.38
CA GLN A 63 -7.04 42.23 -44.40
C GLN A 63 -6.88 43.70 -43.96
N LYS A 64 -7.70 44.17 -43.01
CA LYS A 64 -7.54 45.52 -42.40
C LYS A 64 -6.49 45.59 -41.28
N ARG A 65 -6.10 44.45 -40.69
CA ARG A 65 -5.08 44.41 -39.62
C ARG A 65 -3.66 44.21 -40.15
N LEU A 66 -3.51 43.62 -41.33
CA LEU A 66 -2.22 43.45 -42.02
C LEU A 66 -1.65 44.77 -42.57
N ASN A 67 -2.50 45.72 -42.98
CA ASN A 67 -2.04 47.03 -43.49
C ASN A 67 -1.56 48.00 -42.40
N PHE A 68 -1.78 47.71 -41.11
CA PHE A 68 -1.25 48.53 -40.00
C PHE A 68 0.16 48.10 -39.57
N LEU A 69 0.63 46.92 -40.01
CA LEU A 69 1.92 46.34 -39.60
C LEU A 69 3.05 46.50 -40.63
N SER A 70 2.82 47.10 -41.80
CA SER A 70 3.87 47.31 -42.82
C SER A 70 4.49 48.73 -42.83
N SER A 71 4.17 49.58 -41.86
CA SER A 71 4.71 50.95 -41.76
C SER A 71 5.83 51.03 -40.72
N SER A 72 6.98 51.60 -41.13
CA SER A 72 8.20 51.77 -40.30
C SER A 72 8.05 52.66 -39.05
N LYS A 73 6.83 53.12 -38.74
CA LYS A 73 6.46 53.78 -37.48
C LYS A 73 5.86 52.82 -36.43
N GLY A 74 5.42 51.62 -36.80
CA GLY A 74 4.86 50.63 -35.86
C GLY A 74 5.89 49.87 -35.03
N ILE A 75 7.11 49.72 -35.55
CA ILE A 75 8.19 48.96 -34.90
C ILE A 75 8.91 49.79 -33.81
N LYS A 76 8.89 51.12 -33.91
CA LYS A 76 9.50 52.00 -32.88
C LYS A 76 8.62 52.22 -31.64
N MET A 77 7.34 51.85 -31.67
CA MET A 77 6.43 52.04 -30.52
C MET A 77 6.31 50.80 -29.62
N LEU A 78 6.86 49.64 -30.04
CA LEU A 78 6.85 48.40 -29.25
C LEU A 78 8.20 48.11 -28.57
N VAL A 79 9.29 48.74 -29.03
CA VAL A 79 10.64 48.56 -28.46
C VAL A 79 11.02 49.65 -27.45
N PHE A 80 10.26 50.76 -27.36
CA PHE A 80 10.53 51.86 -26.42
C PHE A 80 9.50 52.01 -25.27
N LYS A 81 8.64 51.02 -25.06
CA LYS A 81 7.64 51.02 -23.97
C LYS A 81 7.73 49.84 -23.00
N ILE A 82 8.89 49.16 -22.99
CA ILE A 82 9.21 48.03 -22.08
C ILE A 82 10.46 48.31 -21.23
N LEU A 83 11.11 49.49 -21.35
CA LEU A 83 12.37 49.76 -20.63
C LEU A 83 12.42 50.97 -19.70
N GLU A 84 11.33 51.70 -19.48
CA GLU A 84 11.27 52.68 -18.39
C GLU A 84 9.90 52.65 -17.72
N ASP A 85 9.78 51.85 -16.66
CA ASP A 85 8.98 52.27 -15.51
C ASP A 85 9.41 51.50 -14.24
N LYS A 86 10.40 52.08 -13.55
CA LYS A 86 10.68 51.80 -12.13
C LYS A 86 9.58 52.45 -11.28
N ALA A 87 8.36 51.90 -11.28
CA ALA A 87 7.29 52.40 -10.40
C ALA A 87 6.13 51.42 -10.16
N VAL A 88 6.31 50.09 -10.19
CA VAL A 88 5.25 49.16 -9.73
C VAL A 88 5.81 48.04 -8.83
N LEU A 89 6.73 48.43 -7.95
CA LEU A 89 7.15 47.65 -6.78
C LEU A 89 6.79 48.36 -5.47
N LEU A 90 5.74 49.22 -5.51
CA LEU A 90 5.32 50.04 -4.37
C LEU A 90 3.81 50.09 -4.10
N VAL A 91 3.01 49.16 -4.64
CA VAL A 91 1.55 49.08 -4.34
C VAL A 91 1.11 47.72 -3.74
N ALA A 92 1.96 46.70 -3.71
CA ALA A 92 1.70 45.44 -3.00
C ALA A 92 2.43 45.34 -1.64
N ARG A 93 2.59 46.47 -0.92
CA ARG A 93 3.14 46.48 0.46
C ARG A 93 2.48 47.49 1.40
N ARG A 94 1.27 47.95 1.08
CA ARG A 94 0.56 48.95 1.90
C ARG A 94 -0.93 48.68 2.14
N HIS A 95 -1.37 47.43 2.14
CA HIS A 95 -2.69 47.00 2.61
C HIS A 95 -2.60 45.74 3.47
N LEU A 96 -1.89 45.84 4.61
CA LEU A 96 -2.00 44.92 5.75
C LEU A 96 -1.25 45.55 6.94
N ARG A 97 -1.73 46.70 7.41
CA ARG A 97 -1.42 47.28 8.72
C ARG A 97 -2.21 48.56 8.90
N THR A 98 -3.34 48.39 9.59
CA THR A 98 -3.90 49.25 10.66
C THR A 98 -5.38 48.94 10.66
N TRP A 99 -5.85 48.16 11.63
CA TRP A 99 -7.17 48.32 12.27
C TRP A 99 -6.98 47.69 13.65
N SER A 100 -6.13 48.36 14.43
CA SER A 100 -5.89 48.10 15.84
C SER A 100 -5.75 49.46 16.50
N THR A 101 -6.88 49.97 17.00
CA THR A 101 -7.05 50.79 18.23
C THR A 101 -8.36 51.56 18.16
N VAL A 102 -9.43 50.99 18.74
CA VAL A 102 -10.49 51.79 19.36
C VAL A 102 -10.73 51.23 20.77
N ARG A 103 -10.28 52.04 21.74
CA ARG A 103 -10.80 52.22 23.10
C ARG A 103 -11.16 50.97 23.93
N SER A 104 -10.19 50.58 24.75
CA SER A 104 -10.40 49.93 26.04
C SER A 104 -11.12 50.89 27.00
N SER A 105 -12.37 50.59 27.36
CA SER A 105 -13.02 51.09 28.57
C SER A 105 -12.66 50.17 29.74
N LYS A 106 -12.10 50.76 30.81
CA LYS A 106 -11.89 50.11 32.12
C LYS A 106 -13.22 49.73 32.77
N ALA A 107 -13.31 48.49 33.25
CA ALA A 107 -13.81 48.07 34.58
C ALA A 107 -13.99 46.54 34.64
N PRO A 108 -13.94 45.90 35.81
CA PRO A 108 -12.93 46.00 36.86
C PRO A 108 -12.22 44.65 37.08
N ASP A 109 -11.10 44.70 37.82
CA ASP A 109 -10.39 43.54 38.34
C ASP A 109 -11.32 42.57 39.07
N SER A 110 -11.46 41.35 38.55
CA SER A 110 -11.82 40.18 39.34
C SER A 110 -10.72 39.13 39.21
N LYS A 111 -9.70 39.28 40.06
CA LYS A 111 -8.90 38.15 40.52
C LYS A 111 -9.82 37.22 41.33
N ALA A 112 -10.60 36.40 40.64
CA ALA A 112 -11.14 35.17 41.19
C ALA A 112 -10.28 34.03 40.68
N ALA A 113 -9.75 33.25 41.62
CA ALA A 113 -8.83 32.16 41.39
C ALA A 113 -9.32 31.20 40.29
N ASN A 114 -8.44 30.92 39.33
CA ASN A 114 -8.49 29.68 38.55
C ASN A 114 -8.28 28.51 39.52
N ALA A 115 -9.34 28.07 40.19
CA ALA A 115 -9.38 26.72 40.71
C ALA A 115 -9.42 25.79 39.50
N ALA A 116 -8.45 24.87 39.41
CA ALA A 116 -8.55 23.74 38.49
C ALA A 116 -9.94 23.10 38.64
N PRO A 117 -10.59 22.63 37.56
CA PRO A 117 -11.88 21.98 37.66
C PRO A 117 -11.77 20.87 38.71
N THR A 118 -12.57 20.95 39.76
CA THR A 118 -12.62 19.92 40.81
C THR A 118 -13.06 18.63 40.15
N ILE A 119 -12.10 17.72 39.92
CA ILE A 119 -12.36 16.37 39.40
C ILE A 119 -13.35 15.72 40.37
N GLN A 120 -14.54 15.36 39.89
CA GLN A 120 -15.56 14.74 40.72
C GLN A 120 -15.14 13.31 41.07
N GLY A 121 -15.20 12.95 42.36
CA GLY A 121 -14.94 11.58 42.83
C GLY A 121 -13.94 11.51 43.99
N ILE A 122 -13.73 10.30 44.49
CA ILE A 122 -12.75 9.99 45.55
C ILE A 122 -11.45 9.54 44.87
N PRO A 123 -10.29 10.15 45.16
CA PRO A 123 -9.00 9.69 44.64
C PRO A 123 -8.73 8.22 45.00
N TYR A 124 -8.14 7.44 44.09
CA TYR A 124 -7.86 6.01 44.32
C TYR A 124 -7.00 5.74 45.56
N ASN A 125 -6.08 6.66 45.90
CA ASN A 125 -5.23 6.55 47.10
C ASN A 125 -5.96 6.67 48.45
N LYS A 126 -7.25 7.04 48.44
CA LYS A 126 -8.11 7.05 49.62
C LYS A 126 -9.03 5.83 49.70
N LEU A 127 -8.94 4.91 48.74
CA LEU A 127 -9.82 3.75 48.64
C LEU A 127 -9.06 2.45 48.87
N THR A 128 -9.69 1.58 49.64
CA THR A 128 -9.21 0.23 49.94
C THR A 128 -10.02 -0.81 49.17
N ILE A 129 -9.32 -1.76 48.53
CA ILE A 129 -9.91 -2.90 47.83
C ILE A 129 -9.74 -4.16 48.68
N GLY A 130 -10.83 -4.82 49.03
CA GLY A 130 -10.87 -6.06 49.80
C GLY A 130 -11.14 -7.27 48.91
N ILE A 131 -10.31 -8.31 49.06
CA ILE A 131 -10.40 -9.57 48.33
C ILE A 131 -10.60 -10.71 49.36
N PRO A 132 -11.85 -11.03 49.74
CA PRO A 132 -12.13 -12.13 50.65
C PRO A 132 -11.97 -13.49 49.96
N LYS A 133 -11.73 -14.53 50.75
CA LYS A 133 -11.69 -15.92 50.28
C LYS A 133 -13.10 -16.39 49.94
N GLU A 134 -13.26 -17.07 48.81
CA GLU A 134 -14.53 -17.67 48.45
C GLU A 134 -14.84 -18.88 49.36
N ILE A 135 -16.07 -18.92 49.87
CA ILE A 135 -16.57 -19.99 50.75
C ILE A 135 -17.70 -20.80 50.11
N TRP A 136 -18.00 -20.51 48.84
CA TRP A 136 -18.95 -21.28 48.06
C TRP A 136 -18.41 -22.70 47.84
N PRO A 137 -19.23 -23.76 47.98
CA PRO A 137 -18.75 -25.13 47.78
C PRO A 137 -18.08 -25.32 46.41
N ASN A 138 -16.89 -25.92 46.41
CA ASN A 138 -16.06 -26.17 45.22
C ASN A 138 -15.60 -24.93 44.43
N GLU A 139 -15.71 -23.72 44.98
CA GLU A 139 -15.15 -22.53 44.35
C GLU A 139 -13.65 -22.41 44.64
N ARG A 140 -12.85 -22.54 43.58
CA ARG A 140 -11.38 -22.50 43.60
C ARG A 140 -10.81 -21.21 43.01
N ARG A 141 -11.65 -20.37 42.40
CA ARG A 141 -11.23 -19.10 41.78
C ARG A 141 -11.05 -18.00 42.83
N VAL A 142 -10.32 -16.96 42.46
CA VAL A 142 -10.13 -15.74 43.24
C VAL A 142 -10.39 -14.52 42.36
N SER A 143 -11.00 -13.46 42.92
CA SER A 143 -11.40 -12.26 42.17
C SER A 143 -10.23 -11.37 41.74
N MET A 144 -9.03 -11.61 42.25
CA MET A 144 -7.83 -10.82 41.98
C MET A 144 -6.59 -11.70 41.90
N THR A 145 -5.75 -11.50 40.88
CA THR A 145 -4.43 -12.15 40.75
C THR A 145 -3.31 -11.18 41.15
N PRO A 146 -2.10 -11.68 41.49
CA PRO A 146 -0.97 -10.82 41.85
C PRO A 146 -0.64 -9.75 40.80
N THR A 147 -0.65 -10.12 39.51
CA THR A 147 -0.35 -9.21 38.39
C THR A 147 -1.35 -8.05 38.29
N VAL A 148 -2.64 -8.33 38.45
CA VAL A 148 -3.68 -7.29 38.40
C VAL A 148 -3.64 -6.44 39.67
N ALA A 149 -3.37 -7.04 40.82
CA ALA A 149 -3.20 -6.32 42.08
C ALA A 149 -2.05 -5.29 41.99
N ALA A 150 -0.89 -5.69 41.44
CA ALA A 150 0.23 -4.77 41.20
C ALA A 150 -0.17 -3.59 40.30
N THR A 151 -1.01 -3.82 39.30
CA THR A 151 -1.52 -2.77 38.40
C THR A 151 -2.42 -1.78 39.15
N LEU A 152 -3.32 -2.27 40.00
CA LEU A 152 -4.23 -1.41 40.79
C LEU A 152 -3.48 -0.64 41.89
N ILE A 153 -2.46 -1.24 42.50
CA ILE A 153 -1.58 -0.56 43.47
C ILE A 153 -0.80 0.56 42.76
N LYS A 154 -0.26 0.31 41.56
CA LYS A 154 0.40 1.34 40.75
C LYS A 154 -0.54 2.49 40.37
N LYS A 155 -1.85 2.23 40.27
CA LYS A 155 -2.90 3.25 40.05
C LYS A 155 -3.29 4.00 41.33
N GLY A 156 -2.88 3.51 42.50
CA GLY A 156 -3.02 4.21 43.78
C GLY A 156 -3.86 3.49 44.82
N PHE A 157 -4.55 2.39 44.52
CA PHE A 157 -5.37 1.68 45.50
C PHE A 157 -4.54 0.94 46.55
N GLU A 158 -5.04 0.84 47.79
CA GLU A 158 -4.55 -0.14 48.76
C GLU A 158 -5.33 -1.46 48.56
N VAL A 159 -4.63 -2.58 48.33
CA VAL A 159 -5.27 -3.90 48.15
C VAL A 159 -5.05 -4.78 49.38
N ARG A 160 -6.13 -5.30 49.94
CA ARG A 160 -6.18 -6.18 51.12
C ARG A 160 -6.73 -7.54 50.72
N LEU A 161 -5.96 -8.60 50.94
CA LEU A 161 -6.33 -9.98 50.60
C LEU A 161 -6.50 -10.81 51.88
N GLU A 162 -7.60 -11.55 51.99
CA GLU A 162 -7.75 -12.56 53.05
C GLU A 162 -6.68 -13.65 52.86
N LYS A 163 -5.95 -13.97 53.94
CA LYS A 163 -4.89 -14.98 53.92
C LYS A 163 -5.39 -16.31 53.33
N GLY A 164 -4.69 -16.81 52.31
CA GLY A 164 -5.03 -18.06 51.63
C GLY A 164 -6.17 -17.98 50.61
N ALA A 165 -6.64 -16.78 50.23
CA ALA A 165 -7.71 -16.62 49.23
C ALA A 165 -7.33 -17.14 47.84
N GLY A 166 -6.07 -16.99 47.42
CA GLY A 166 -5.58 -17.42 46.09
C GLY A 166 -5.08 -18.86 46.00
N MET A 167 -5.00 -19.59 47.11
CA MET A 167 -4.31 -20.89 47.18
C MET A 167 -4.92 -21.96 46.26
N GLU A 168 -6.24 -22.04 46.18
CA GLU A 168 -6.96 -22.98 45.29
C GLU A 168 -6.78 -22.62 43.81
N ALA A 169 -6.57 -21.34 43.50
CA ALA A 169 -6.23 -20.83 42.17
C ALA A 169 -4.73 -20.91 41.85
N LYS A 170 -3.92 -21.49 42.74
CA LYS A 170 -2.46 -21.64 42.64
C LYS A 170 -1.67 -20.32 42.68
N PHE A 171 -2.20 -19.31 43.38
CA PHE A 171 -1.46 -18.11 43.75
C PHE A 171 -1.09 -18.15 45.24
N ARG A 172 0.20 -18.09 45.56
CA ARG A 172 0.65 -18.13 46.96
C ARG A 172 0.50 -16.77 47.59
N ASP A 173 0.28 -16.75 48.90
CA ASP A 173 0.27 -15.51 49.69
C ASP A 173 1.54 -14.67 49.47
N SER A 174 2.72 -15.32 49.34
CA SER A 174 4.00 -14.66 49.04
C SER A 174 4.02 -13.94 47.69
N ASP A 175 3.28 -14.44 46.69
CA ASP A 175 3.22 -13.82 45.36
C ASP A 175 2.39 -12.51 45.41
N TYR A 176 1.38 -12.47 46.28
CA TYR A 176 0.61 -11.25 46.56
C TYR A 176 1.43 -10.23 47.36
N GLU A 177 2.14 -10.66 48.40
CA GLU A 177 3.04 -9.77 49.17
C GLU A 177 4.11 -9.13 48.29
N ALA A 178 4.74 -9.90 47.40
CA ALA A 178 5.71 -9.40 46.43
C ALA A 178 5.11 -8.36 45.45
N SER A 179 3.79 -8.43 45.23
CA SER A 179 3.05 -7.49 44.39
C SER A 179 2.56 -6.24 45.15
N GLY A 180 2.90 -6.12 46.45
CA GLY A 180 2.51 -4.99 47.31
C GLY A 180 1.15 -5.13 47.99
N VAL A 181 0.54 -6.31 47.95
CA VAL A 181 -0.77 -6.58 48.59
C VAL A 181 -0.60 -6.82 50.08
N LYS A 182 -1.51 -6.28 50.89
CA LYS A 182 -1.53 -6.48 52.34
C LYS A 182 -2.36 -7.71 52.69
N LEU A 183 -1.72 -8.74 53.26
CA LEU A 183 -2.44 -9.90 53.78
C LEU A 183 -3.17 -9.54 55.09
N VAL A 184 -4.44 -9.89 55.17
CA VAL A 184 -5.32 -9.57 56.30
C VAL A 184 -6.18 -10.77 56.70
N ASP A 185 -6.87 -10.66 57.84
CA ASP A 185 -7.90 -11.64 58.21
C ASP A 185 -9.22 -11.42 57.45
N LYS A 186 -10.15 -12.36 57.61
CA LYS A 186 -11.45 -12.32 56.94
C LYS A 186 -12.21 -11.02 57.21
N ASN A 187 -12.29 -10.58 58.46
CA ASN A 187 -13.06 -9.38 58.81
C ASN A 187 -12.47 -8.13 58.16
N ALA A 188 -11.14 -7.98 58.20
CA ALA A 188 -10.44 -6.86 57.60
C ALA A 188 -10.58 -6.82 56.06
N ALA A 189 -10.70 -7.96 55.38
CA ALA A 189 -10.96 -8.01 53.94
C ALA A 189 -12.35 -7.46 53.58
N PHE A 190 -13.39 -7.77 54.37
CA PHE A 190 -14.75 -7.25 54.19
C PHE A 190 -14.94 -5.79 54.67
N GLN A 191 -14.04 -5.28 55.51
CA GLN A 191 -14.04 -3.89 56.01
C GLN A 191 -13.32 -2.90 55.07
N SER A 192 -13.28 -3.20 53.77
CA SER A 192 -12.72 -2.34 52.71
C SER A 192 -13.80 -1.46 52.06
N ASP A 193 -13.40 -0.39 51.37
CA ASP A 193 -14.31 0.52 50.68
C ASP A 193 -14.92 -0.14 49.43
N ILE A 194 -14.14 -0.97 48.75
CA ILE A 194 -14.56 -1.77 47.60
C ILE A 194 -14.24 -3.22 47.89
N VAL A 195 -15.20 -4.14 47.76
CA VAL A 195 -15.01 -5.58 47.93
C VAL A 195 -15.25 -6.25 46.59
N LEU A 196 -14.27 -7.02 46.13
CA LEU A 196 -14.34 -7.75 44.86
C LEU A 196 -14.51 -9.24 45.16
N LYS A 197 -15.60 -9.84 44.68
CA LYS A 197 -15.87 -11.28 44.79
C LYS A 197 -16.10 -11.90 43.42
N ILE A 198 -16.01 -13.22 43.35
CA ILE A 198 -16.46 -13.99 42.18
C ILE A 198 -17.98 -14.14 42.25
N ARG A 199 -18.47 -14.88 43.25
CA ARG A 199 -19.90 -15.21 43.42
C ARG A 199 -20.58 -14.22 44.36
N GLN A 200 -21.91 -14.27 44.37
CA GLN A 200 -22.73 -13.52 45.30
C GLN A 200 -22.37 -13.90 46.75
N PRO A 201 -22.45 -12.96 47.71
CA PRO A 201 -22.21 -13.27 49.11
C PRO A 201 -23.25 -14.26 49.64
N LEU A 202 -22.82 -15.20 50.47
CA LEU A 202 -23.71 -16.02 51.27
C LEU A 202 -24.33 -15.19 52.40
N ASP A 203 -25.46 -15.63 52.93
CA ASP A 203 -26.19 -14.94 54.00
C ASP A 203 -25.29 -14.56 55.19
N LYS A 204 -24.36 -15.44 55.57
CA LYS A 204 -23.40 -15.23 56.67
C LYS A 204 -22.27 -14.25 56.36
N GLU A 205 -22.11 -13.80 55.12
CA GLU A 205 -21.12 -12.80 54.71
C GLU A 205 -21.70 -11.38 54.68
N VAL A 206 -23.02 -11.23 54.57
CA VAL A 206 -23.68 -9.91 54.46
C VAL A 206 -23.35 -9.02 55.67
N ASP A 207 -23.32 -9.60 56.86
CA ASP A 207 -23.04 -8.87 58.10
C ASP A 207 -21.59 -8.40 58.23
N LEU A 208 -20.67 -8.87 57.38
CA LEU A 208 -19.25 -8.51 57.41
C LEU A 208 -18.93 -7.23 56.63
N PHE A 209 -19.76 -6.85 55.65
CA PHE A 209 -19.51 -5.66 54.84
C PHE A 209 -19.56 -4.37 55.65
N LYS A 210 -18.60 -3.47 55.37
CA LYS A 210 -18.61 -2.07 55.83
C LYS A 210 -19.84 -1.34 55.27
N LYS A 211 -20.49 -0.53 56.11
CA LYS A 211 -21.61 0.34 55.69
C LYS A 211 -21.14 1.31 54.60
N ASN A 212 -21.95 1.53 53.56
CA ASN A 212 -21.60 2.37 52.39
C ASN A 212 -20.41 1.86 51.54
N SER A 213 -20.05 0.59 51.64
CA SER A 213 -19.04 -0.02 50.75
C SER A 213 -19.62 -0.37 49.36
N THR A 214 -18.73 -0.59 48.40
CA THR A 214 -19.05 -1.08 47.05
C THR A 214 -18.76 -2.57 46.94
N LEU A 215 -19.70 -3.37 46.43
CA LEU A 215 -19.49 -4.77 46.06
C LEU A 215 -19.51 -4.91 44.54
N ILE A 216 -18.53 -5.62 43.99
CA ILE A 216 -18.52 -6.04 42.58
C ILE A 216 -18.38 -7.56 42.53
N SER A 217 -19.41 -8.26 42.04
CA SER A 217 -19.44 -9.72 41.90
C SER A 217 -20.49 -10.16 40.89
N PHE A 218 -20.56 -11.46 40.59
CA PHE A 218 -21.80 -12.01 40.05
C PHE A 218 -22.91 -11.92 41.10
N MET A 219 -24.12 -11.54 40.67
CA MET A 219 -25.26 -11.29 41.56
C MET A 219 -26.55 -11.98 41.09
N TYR A 220 -26.80 -12.07 39.78
CA TYR A 220 -28.01 -12.67 39.22
C TYR A 220 -29.29 -12.15 39.91
N PRO A 221 -29.57 -10.84 39.82
CA PRO A 221 -30.58 -10.15 40.63
C PRO A 221 -32.01 -10.66 40.43
N ALA A 222 -32.33 -11.22 39.25
CA ALA A 222 -33.63 -11.79 38.97
C ALA A 222 -33.91 -13.06 39.81
N GLN A 223 -32.87 -13.85 40.10
CA GLN A 223 -32.95 -15.09 40.87
C GLN A 223 -32.72 -14.86 42.37
N ASN A 224 -31.90 -13.86 42.73
CA ASN A 224 -31.42 -13.66 44.10
C ASN A 224 -31.96 -12.38 44.74
N LYS A 225 -33.29 -12.18 44.75
CA LYS A 225 -33.87 -10.96 45.35
C LYS A 225 -33.59 -10.84 46.86
N THR A 226 -33.65 -11.95 47.60
CA THR A 226 -33.49 -11.96 49.06
C THR A 226 -32.12 -11.48 49.52
N ILE A 227 -31.03 -11.85 48.84
CA ILE A 227 -29.68 -11.35 49.19
C ILE A 227 -29.54 -9.87 48.84
N LEU A 228 -30.14 -9.43 47.73
CA LEU A 228 -30.11 -8.04 47.29
C LEU A 228 -30.82 -7.13 48.30
N ASP A 229 -31.98 -7.55 48.82
CA ASP A 229 -32.71 -6.82 49.85
C ASP A 229 -31.89 -6.69 51.16
N LYS A 230 -31.14 -7.74 51.55
CA LYS A 230 -30.25 -7.68 52.72
C LYS A 230 -29.05 -6.73 52.50
N LEU A 231 -28.47 -6.72 51.30
CA LEU A 231 -27.40 -5.78 50.94
C LEU A 231 -27.91 -4.33 50.89
N ALA A 232 -29.17 -4.13 50.50
CA ALA A 232 -29.83 -2.83 50.51
C ALA A 232 -29.98 -2.26 51.92
N LEU A 233 -30.35 -3.08 52.91
CA LEU A 233 -30.44 -2.68 54.33
C LEU A 233 -29.11 -2.19 54.91
N LYS A 234 -27.98 -2.59 54.32
CA LYS A 234 -26.64 -2.13 54.71
C LYS A 234 -26.14 -0.91 53.93
N GLU A 235 -26.99 -0.32 53.11
CA GLU A 235 -26.67 0.85 52.28
C GLU A 235 -25.49 0.61 51.32
N LEU A 236 -25.31 -0.63 50.82
CA LEU A 236 -24.24 -0.93 49.87
C LEU A 236 -24.51 -0.34 48.48
N THR A 237 -23.42 -0.08 47.76
CA THR A 237 -23.44 0.05 46.30
C THR A 237 -23.04 -1.28 45.68
N VAL A 238 -23.82 -1.84 44.77
CA VAL A 238 -23.59 -3.20 44.22
C VAL A 238 -23.60 -3.17 42.71
N PHE A 239 -22.55 -3.70 42.09
CA PHE A 239 -22.45 -3.93 40.65
C PHE A 239 -22.49 -5.42 40.34
N GLY A 240 -23.37 -5.82 39.43
CA GLY A 240 -23.46 -7.19 38.92
C GLY A 240 -22.60 -7.37 37.68
N MET A 241 -21.55 -8.20 37.78
CA MET A 241 -20.72 -8.56 36.62
C MET A 241 -21.50 -9.35 35.55
N ASP A 242 -22.60 -10.00 35.93
CA ASP A 242 -23.57 -10.64 35.03
C ASP A 242 -24.50 -9.64 34.31
N CYS A 243 -24.59 -8.41 34.80
CA CYS A 243 -25.45 -7.36 34.27
C CYS A 243 -24.71 -6.37 33.35
N ILE A 244 -23.43 -6.63 33.04
CA ILE A 244 -22.66 -5.81 32.09
C ILE A 244 -23.34 -5.90 30.70
N PRO A 245 -23.71 -4.76 30.09
CA PRO A 245 -24.37 -4.77 28.78
C PRO A 245 -23.43 -5.26 27.68
N ARG A 246 -23.94 -6.08 26.75
CA ARG A 246 -23.18 -6.61 25.61
C ARG A 246 -23.06 -5.60 24.47
N ILE A 247 -22.32 -4.52 24.72
CA ILE A 247 -21.97 -3.49 23.71
C ILE A 247 -20.47 -3.55 23.39
N SER A 248 -20.05 -3.07 22.21
CA SER A 248 -18.65 -3.19 21.75
C SER A 248 -17.62 -2.66 22.75
N ARG A 249 -17.88 -1.50 23.38
CA ARG A 249 -17.01 -0.93 24.42
C ARG A 249 -16.89 -1.82 25.66
N ALA A 250 -17.92 -2.58 26.00
CA ALA A 250 -18.00 -3.36 27.23
C ALA A 250 -17.47 -4.79 27.12
N GLN A 251 -17.10 -5.24 25.91
CA GLN A 251 -16.58 -6.60 25.69
C GLN A 251 -15.36 -6.92 26.56
N VAL A 252 -14.51 -5.93 26.82
CA VAL A 252 -13.32 -6.08 27.68
C VAL A 252 -13.64 -6.23 29.18
N PHE A 253 -14.90 -6.02 29.57
CA PHE A 253 -15.41 -6.18 30.94
C PHE A 253 -16.27 -7.44 31.09
N ASP A 254 -16.65 -8.09 29.99
CA ASP A 254 -17.64 -9.17 29.99
C ASP A 254 -17.10 -10.44 30.66
N ALA A 255 -17.47 -10.62 31.93
CA ALA A 255 -17.11 -11.78 32.71
C ALA A 255 -17.84 -13.06 32.29
N LEU A 256 -19.07 -12.96 31.77
CA LEU A 256 -19.81 -14.13 31.29
C LEU A 256 -19.14 -14.72 30.05
N SER A 257 -18.71 -13.88 29.11
CA SER A 257 -17.97 -14.33 27.93
C SER A 257 -16.65 -14.99 28.29
N SER A 258 -15.87 -14.41 29.21
CA SER A 258 -14.64 -15.05 29.71
C SER A 258 -14.89 -16.42 30.34
N MET A 259 -15.91 -16.54 31.20
CA MET A 259 -16.24 -17.81 31.85
C MET A 259 -16.80 -18.83 30.86
N ALA A 260 -17.60 -18.41 29.89
CA ALA A 260 -18.12 -19.25 28.83
C ALA A 260 -17.00 -19.80 27.94
N ASN A 261 -16.03 -18.98 27.56
CA ASN A 261 -14.87 -19.41 26.78
C ASN A 261 -14.09 -20.51 27.51
N ILE A 262 -13.80 -20.30 28.81
CA ILE A 262 -13.11 -21.30 29.64
C ILE A 262 -13.95 -22.56 29.82
N ALA A 263 -15.26 -22.45 30.02
CA ALA A 263 -16.16 -23.59 30.15
C ALA A 263 -16.19 -24.43 28.86
N GLY A 264 -16.21 -23.78 27.69
CA GLY A 264 -16.13 -24.44 26.39
C GLY A 264 -14.80 -25.15 26.14
N TYR A 265 -13.67 -24.52 26.52
CA TYR A 265 -12.38 -25.20 26.49
C TYR A 265 -12.37 -26.40 27.46
N ARG A 266 -12.82 -26.20 28.70
CA ARG A 266 -12.75 -27.22 29.75
C ARG A 266 -13.68 -28.40 29.45
N SER A 267 -14.84 -28.20 28.82
CA SER A 267 -15.74 -29.30 28.44
C SER A 267 -15.08 -30.28 27.48
N VAL A 268 -14.27 -29.81 26.53
CA VAL A 268 -13.52 -30.69 25.62
C VAL A 268 -12.47 -31.49 26.37
N ILE A 269 -11.79 -30.89 27.36
CA ILE A 269 -10.82 -31.59 28.20
C ILE A 269 -11.50 -32.64 29.10
N GLU A 270 -12.64 -32.31 29.70
CA GLU A 270 -13.43 -33.28 30.47
C GLU A 270 -13.95 -34.41 29.57
N ALA A 271 -14.41 -34.09 28.36
CA ALA A 271 -14.82 -35.09 27.38
C ALA A 271 -13.68 -36.04 27.04
N ALA A 272 -12.50 -35.51 26.70
CA ALA A 272 -11.32 -36.31 26.38
C ALA A 272 -10.86 -37.18 27.56
N ASN A 273 -10.95 -36.66 28.80
CA ASN A 273 -10.58 -37.42 30.00
C ASN A 273 -11.53 -38.60 30.28
N GLN A 274 -12.81 -38.47 29.94
CA GLN A 274 -13.79 -39.54 30.11
C GLN A 274 -13.88 -40.49 28.90
N PHE A 275 -13.38 -40.08 27.73
CA PHE A 275 -13.50 -40.83 26.50
C PHE A 275 -12.34 -41.82 26.32
N GLY A 276 -12.67 -43.11 26.14
CA GLY A 276 -11.68 -44.19 26.09
C GLY A 276 -10.87 -44.33 24.79
N ARG A 277 -10.96 -43.37 23.85
CA ARG A 277 -10.31 -43.42 22.53
C ARG A 277 -9.62 -42.09 22.19
N PHE A 278 -8.72 -42.12 21.22
CA PHE A 278 -8.06 -40.91 20.73
C PHE A 278 -9.05 -39.96 20.02
N PHE A 279 -8.87 -38.66 20.26
CA PHE A 279 -9.54 -37.63 19.46
C PHE A 279 -8.91 -37.52 18.07
N THR A 280 -7.58 -37.54 18.02
CA THR A 280 -6.82 -37.46 16.77
C THR A 280 -6.86 -38.79 16.01
N GLY A 281 -7.19 -38.73 14.72
CA GLY A 281 -7.06 -39.86 13.83
C GLY A 281 -5.61 -40.10 13.43
N GLN A 282 -5.18 -41.36 13.38
CA GLN A 282 -3.81 -41.72 13.01
C GLN A 282 -3.75 -43.03 12.26
N ILE A 283 -2.77 -43.16 11.37
CA ILE A 283 -2.43 -44.42 10.69
C ILE A 283 -1.14 -44.92 11.33
N THR A 284 -1.19 -46.11 11.90
CA THR A 284 -0.05 -46.75 12.54
C THR A 284 0.19 -48.12 11.91
N ALA A 285 1.33 -48.75 12.23
CA ALA A 285 1.59 -50.13 11.83
C ALA A 285 0.50 -51.11 12.34
N ALA A 286 -0.15 -50.79 13.46
CA ALA A 286 -1.24 -51.59 14.04
C ALA A 286 -2.62 -51.30 13.43
N GLY A 287 -2.69 -50.45 12.40
CA GLY A 287 -3.92 -50.11 11.69
C GLY A 287 -4.32 -48.63 11.80
N LYS A 288 -5.43 -48.30 11.15
CA LYS A 288 -6.01 -46.95 11.09
C LYS A 288 -6.97 -46.73 12.25
N VAL A 289 -6.69 -45.74 13.09
CA VAL A 289 -7.61 -45.25 14.11
C VAL A 289 -8.33 -44.03 13.56
N PRO A 290 -9.66 -44.05 13.41
CA PRO A 290 -10.41 -42.87 12.94
C PRO A 290 -10.47 -41.80 14.04
N PRO A 291 -10.51 -40.51 13.66
CA PRO A 291 -10.69 -39.41 14.61
C PRO A 291 -12.05 -39.49 15.30
N ALA A 292 -12.14 -38.95 16.52
CA ALA A 292 -13.40 -38.81 17.22
C ALA A 292 -14.30 -37.79 16.50
N LYS A 293 -15.61 -38.03 16.55
CA LYS A 293 -16.64 -37.10 16.03
C LYS A 293 -17.33 -36.40 17.18
N ILE A 294 -17.35 -35.07 17.17
CA ILE A 294 -17.90 -34.25 18.25
C ILE A 294 -19.00 -33.36 17.69
N LEU A 295 -20.18 -33.42 18.31
CA LEU A 295 -21.28 -32.50 18.06
C LEU A 295 -21.32 -31.42 19.14
N VAL A 296 -21.30 -30.15 18.73
CA VAL A 296 -21.50 -29.00 19.62
C VAL A 296 -22.87 -28.37 19.35
N VAL A 297 -23.72 -28.34 20.36
CA VAL A 297 -25.08 -27.78 20.27
C VAL A 297 -25.11 -26.42 20.94
N GLY A 298 -25.18 -25.37 20.12
CA GLY A 298 -25.04 -23.96 20.48
C GLY A 298 -23.68 -23.41 20.04
N GLY A 299 -23.67 -22.34 19.26
CA GLY A 299 -22.50 -21.60 18.79
C GLY A 299 -22.38 -20.23 19.47
N GLY A 300 -22.66 -20.18 20.77
CA GLY A 300 -22.23 -19.06 21.62
C GLY A 300 -20.72 -19.09 21.90
N VAL A 301 -20.25 -18.23 22.81
CA VAL A 301 -18.83 -18.16 23.17
C VAL A 301 -18.28 -19.51 23.67
N ALA A 302 -19.05 -20.24 24.49
CA ALA A 302 -18.66 -21.58 24.95
C ALA A 302 -18.63 -22.61 23.81
N GLY A 303 -19.62 -22.58 22.92
CA GLY A 303 -19.69 -23.47 21.77
C GLY A 303 -18.53 -23.29 20.80
N LEU A 304 -18.20 -22.04 20.46
CA LEU A 304 -17.06 -21.72 19.59
C LEU A 304 -15.73 -22.11 20.24
N ALA A 305 -15.57 -21.90 21.55
CA ALA A 305 -14.39 -22.35 22.28
C ALA A 305 -14.27 -23.89 22.28
N ALA A 306 -15.38 -24.61 22.44
CA ALA A 306 -15.41 -26.06 22.32
C ALA A 306 -15.08 -26.53 20.90
N CYS A 307 -15.60 -25.86 19.87
CA CYS A 307 -15.30 -26.17 18.47
C CYS A 307 -13.81 -26.03 18.16
N GLY A 308 -13.22 -24.87 18.52
CA GLY A 308 -11.80 -24.61 18.31
C GLY A 308 -10.91 -25.59 19.05
N GLN A 309 -11.21 -25.86 20.33
CA GLN A 309 -10.41 -26.79 21.12
C GLN A 309 -10.52 -28.23 20.62
N ALA A 310 -11.71 -28.71 20.28
CA ALA A 310 -11.91 -30.04 19.72
C ALA A 310 -11.19 -30.21 18.37
N LYS A 311 -11.25 -29.18 17.52
CA LYS A 311 -10.56 -29.18 16.23
C LYS A 311 -9.04 -29.23 16.40
N ASN A 312 -8.49 -28.42 17.31
CA ASN A 312 -7.06 -28.42 17.62
C ASN A 312 -6.56 -29.76 18.20
N MET A 313 -7.44 -30.53 18.84
CA MET A 313 -7.15 -31.90 19.29
C MET A 313 -7.32 -32.97 18.20
N GLY A 314 -7.62 -32.57 16.96
CA GLY A 314 -7.68 -33.47 15.80
C GLY A 314 -9.01 -34.21 15.61
N ALA A 315 -10.07 -33.79 16.31
CA ALA A 315 -11.40 -34.34 16.14
C ALA A 315 -12.12 -33.75 14.91
N ILE A 316 -13.10 -34.48 14.39
CA ILE A 316 -14.07 -33.95 13.42
C ILE A 316 -15.18 -33.27 14.22
N VAL A 317 -15.35 -31.97 14.02
CA VAL A 317 -16.33 -31.17 14.76
C VAL A 317 -17.50 -30.82 13.85
N ARG A 318 -18.70 -31.08 14.36
CA ARG A 318 -19.98 -30.60 13.80
C ARG A 318 -20.61 -29.68 14.82
N ALA A 319 -21.21 -28.58 14.38
CA ALA A 319 -21.92 -27.69 15.28
C ALA A 319 -23.28 -27.29 14.72
N PHE A 320 -24.21 -27.01 15.63
CA PHE A 320 -25.54 -26.53 15.32
C PHE A 320 -25.88 -25.32 16.19
N ASP A 321 -26.45 -24.27 15.60
CA ASP A 321 -27.04 -23.13 16.30
C ASP A 321 -28.28 -22.67 15.52
N THR A 322 -29.29 -22.15 16.22
CA THR A 322 -30.52 -21.65 15.59
C THR A 322 -30.31 -20.32 14.85
N ARG A 323 -29.22 -19.60 15.12
CA ARG A 323 -28.89 -18.30 14.52
C ARG A 323 -28.01 -18.49 13.29
N ALA A 324 -28.45 -17.96 12.15
CA ALA A 324 -27.70 -18.02 10.90
C ALA A 324 -26.35 -17.25 10.95
N ALA A 325 -26.28 -16.16 11.73
CA ALA A 325 -25.08 -15.33 11.89
C ALA A 325 -23.85 -16.08 12.45
N VAL A 326 -24.06 -17.25 13.06
CA VAL A 326 -23.01 -18.05 13.70
C VAL A 326 -22.35 -19.02 12.72
N LYS A 327 -22.96 -19.25 11.55
CA LYS A 327 -22.46 -20.20 10.55
C LYS A 327 -21.02 -19.90 10.14
N GLU A 328 -20.74 -18.66 9.72
CA GLU A 328 -19.40 -18.25 9.30
C GLU A 328 -18.38 -18.36 10.43
N GLN A 329 -18.81 -18.14 11.69
CA GLN A 329 -17.96 -18.29 12.87
C GLN A 329 -17.61 -19.75 13.14
N VAL A 330 -18.55 -20.68 12.94
CA VAL A 330 -18.31 -22.13 13.07
C VAL A 330 -17.39 -22.65 11.96
N GLU A 331 -17.66 -22.25 10.71
CA GLU A 331 -16.89 -22.69 9.54
C GLU A 331 -15.45 -22.16 9.58
N SER A 332 -15.24 -20.91 10.02
CA SER A 332 -13.89 -20.35 10.22
C SER A 332 -13.09 -21.06 11.32
N MET A 333 -13.76 -21.70 12.27
CA MET A 333 -13.15 -22.57 13.29
C MET A 333 -12.90 -24.00 12.77
N GLY A 334 -13.19 -24.27 11.50
CA GLY A 334 -12.94 -25.55 10.83
C GLY A 334 -13.94 -26.66 11.19
N ALA A 335 -15.13 -26.29 11.69
CA ALA A 335 -16.23 -27.19 12.03
C ALA A 335 -17.33 -27.17 10.95
N GLU A 336 -18.04 -28.29 10.80
CA GLU A 336 -19.18 -28.42 9.89
C GLU A 336 -20.45 -27.83 10.54
N PHE A 337 -21.04 -26.80 9.93
CA PHE A 337 -22.30 -26.22 10.42
C PHE A 337 -23.50 -27.02 9.90
N LEU A 338 -24.29 -27.58 10.82
CA LEU A 338 -25.48 -28.36 10.52
C LEU A 338 -26.70 -27.44 10.30
N THR A 339 -27.53 -27.76 9.31
CA THR A 339 -28.73 -26.98 8.97
C THR A 339 -29.99 -27.84 8.97
N ILE A 340 -31.13 -27.23 9.31
CA ILE A 340 -32.46 -27.84 9.24
C ILE A 340 -33.20 -27.33 7.99
N ASN A 341 -34.01 -28.18 7.35
CA ASN A 341 -34.79 -27.84 6.15
C ASN A 341 -36.06 -27.02 6.46
N LEU A 342 -36.00 -26.09 7.42
CA LEU A 342 -37.06 -25.15 7.79
C LEU A 342 -36.43 -23.76 7.96
N LYS A 343 -36.84 -22.80 7.11
CA LYS A 343 -36.32 -21.42 7.17
C LYS A 343 -37.12 -20.62 8.21
N GLU A 344 -36.72 -20.74 9.46
CA GLU A 344 -37.13 -19.87 10.55
C GLU A 344 -35.88 -19.21 11.15
N ASP A 345 -35.91 -17.90 11.35
CA ASP A 345 -34.79 -17.17 11.95
C ASP A 345 -34.88 -17.19 13.47
N GLY A 346 -33.86 -17.74 14.12
CA GLY A 346 -33.75 -17.86 15.58
C GLY A 346 -33.17 -16.63 16.28
N GLU A 347 -32.85 -15.54 15.57
CA GLU A 347 -32.32 -14.32 16.17
C GLU A 347 -33.31 -13.67 17.17
N GLY A 348 -32.81 -13.39 18.38
CA GLY A 348 -33.47 -12.65 19.43
C GLY A 348 -32.68 -11.40 19.84
N THR A 349 -33.16 -10.69 20.86
CA THR A 349 -32.57 -9.40 21.28
C THR A 349 -31.21 -9.59 21.96
N GLY A 350 -30.23 -8.73 21.64
CA GLY A 350 -28.91 -8.73 22.30
C GLY A 350 -28.00 -9.91 21.92
N GLY A 351 -28.24 -10.53 20.76
CA GLY A 351 -27.46 -11.66 20.26
C GLY A 351 -27.84 -13.02 20.87
N TYR A 352 -28.90 -13.10 21.66
CA TYR A 352 -29.46 -14.35 22.17
C TYR A 352 -30.44 -14.97 21.17
N ALA A 353 -30.65 -16.28 21.26
CA ALA A 353 -31.69 -16.97 20.50
C ALA A 353 -33.08 -16.73 21.12
N LYS A 354 -34.12 -16.69 20.29
CA LYS A 354 -35.52 -16.74 20.75
C LYS A 354 -36.01 -18.20 20.80
N GLU A 355 -37.17 -18.40 21.42
CA GLU A 355 -37.85 -19.70 21.46
C GLU A 355 -38.44 -20.01 20.07
N MET A 356 -38.19 -21.21 19.56
CA MET A 356 -38.52 -21.62 18.18
C MET A 356 -39.90 -22.27 18.09
N SER A 357 -40.47 -22.34 16.88
CA SER A 357 -41.74 -23.04 16.64
C SER A 357 -41.68 -24.53 17.00
N PRO A 358 -42.82 -25.16 17.37
CA PRO A 358 -42.88 -26.61 17.63
C PRO A 358 -42.38 -27.45 16.46
N GLU A 359 -42.65 -27.03 15.22
CA GLU A 359 -42.19 -27.70 14.00
C GLU A 359 -40.67 -27.64 13.85
N PHE A 360 -40.06 -26.51 14.20
CA PHE A 360 -38.61 -26.36 14.21
C PHE A 360 -37.97 -27.25 15.28
N ILE A 361 -38.54 -27.28 16.49
CA ILE A 361 -38.04 -28.11 17.60
C ILE A 361 -38.12 -29.60 17.23
N GLN A 362 -39.19 -30.05 16.56
CA GLN A 362 -39.28 -31.44 16.09
C GLN A 362 -38.18 -31.77 15.07
N ALA A 363 -37.97 -30.89 14.09
CA ALA A 363 -36.92 -31.10 13.08
C ALA A 363 -35.50 -31.01 13.68
N GLU A 364 -35.32 -30.21 14.73
CA GLU A 364 -34.09 -30.14 15.53
C GLU A 364 -33.86 -31.46 16.29
N HIS A 365 -34.88 -32.03 16.91
CA HIS A 365 -34.79 -33.35 17.54
C HIS A 365 -34.47 -34.45 16.53
N ASP A 366 -35.10 -34.46 15.35
CA ASP A 366 -34.80 -35.43 14.29
C ASP A 366 -33.33 -35.34 13.82
N LEU A 367 -32.80 -34.12 13.71
CA LEU A 367 -31.39 -33.88 13.39
C LEU A 367 -30.48 -34.45 14.49
N PHE A 368 -30.77 -34.17 15.76
CA PHE A 368 -29.96 -34.66 16.87
C PHE A 368 -30.06 -36.17 17.04
N ALA A 369 -31.22 -36.79 16.84
CA ALA A 369 -31.39 -38.23 16.82
C ALA A 369 -30.52 -38.90 15.75
N LYS A 370 -30.41 -38.27 14.57
CA LYS A 370 -29.54 -38.74 13.48
C LYS A 370 -28.06 -38.57 13.81
N GLN A 371 -27.66 -37.44 14.39
CA GLN A 371 -26.27 -37.19 14.75
C GLN A 371 -25.81 -38.06 15.92
N ALA A 372 -26.63 -38.25 16.95
CA ALA A 372 -26.31 -39.03 18.15
C ALA A 372 -25.86 -40.46 17.84
N LYS A 373 -26.41 -41.09 16.79
CA LYS A 373 -25.99 -42.43 16.32
C LYS A 373 -24.57 -42.47 15.75
N ASP A 374 -24.07 -41.37 15.20
CA ASP A 374 -22.78 -41.30 14.51
C ASP A 374 -21.66 -40.69 15.38
N VAL A 375 -21.97 -39.68 16.19
CA VAL A 375 -20.98 -38.94 16.99
C VAL A 375 -20.57 -39.69 18.25
N ASP A 376 -19.35 -39.43 18.71
CA ASP A 376 -18.77 -40.05 19.90
C ASP A 376 -18.88 -39.14 21.13
N VAL A 377 -18.90 -37.81 20.91
CA VAL A 377 -19.07 -36.81 21.98
C VAL A 377 -20.15 -35.80 21.60
N ILE A 378 -21.02 -35.45 22.56
CA ILE A 378 -21.96 -34.32 22.43
C ILE A 378 -21.67 -33.29 23.52
N ILE A 379 -21.50 -32.03 23.14
CA ILE A 379 -21.33 -30.90 24.06
C ILE A 379 -22.51 -29.95 23.86
N THR A 380 -23.35 -29.78 24.88
CA THR A 380 -24.52 -28.91 24.81
C THR A 380 -24.28 -27.61 25.56
N THR A 381 -24.63 -26.48 24.95
CA THR A 381 -24.38 -25.13 25.48
C THR A 381 -25.59 -24.20 25.34
N ALA A 382 -26.78 -24.74 25.07
CA ALA A 382 -27.97 -23.95 24.82
C ALA A 382 -28.54 -23.44 26.15
N LEU A 383 -28.31 -22.15 26.42
CA LEU A 383 -28.74 -21.50 27.65
C LEU A 383 -29.33 -20.14 27.37
N ILE A 384 -30.54 -19.91 27.88
CA ILE A 384 -31.22 -18.61 27.84
C ILE A 384 -31.23 -18.05 29.26
N PRO A 385 -30.60 -16.88 29.52
CA PRO A 385 -30.58 -16.29 30.85
C PRO A 385 -31.98 -16.11 31.43
N GLY A 386 -32.18 -16.56 32.68
CA GLY A 386 -33.46 -16.41 33.39
C GLY A 386 -34.53 -17.46 33.05
N LYS A 387 -34.29 -18.35 32.09
CA LYS A 387 -35.15 -19.50 31.79
C LYS A 387 -34.45 -20.82 32.12
N THR A 388 -35.22 -21.88 32.31
CA THR A 388 -34.68 -23.25 32.32
C THR A 388 -34.10 -23.58 30.94
N ALA A 389 -32.99 -24.31 30.92
CA ALA A 389 -32.37 -24.76 29.68
C ALA A 389 -33.35 -25.68 28.91
N PRO A 390 -33.45 -25.53 27.58
CA PRO A 390 -34.32 -26.39 26.78
C PRO A 390 -33.75 -27.81 26.73
N ILE A 391 -34.63 -28.81 26.85
CA ILE A 391 -34.24 -30.21 26.63
C ILE A 391 -34.12 -30.44 25.13
N LEU A 392 -32.89 -30.66 24.66
CA LEU A 392 -32.57 -30.85 23.24
C LEU A 392 -32.17 -32.30 22.95
N ILE A 393 -31.50 -32.94 23.90
CA ILE A 393 -31.05 -34.32 23.81
C ILE A 393 -31.94 -35.20 24.68
N LEU A 394 -32.86 -35.92 24.03
CA LEU A 394 -33.81 -36.81 24.67
C LEU A 394 -33.13 -38.10 25.16
N ARG A 395 -33.77 -38.81 26.10
CA ARG A 395 -33.29 -40.12 26.58
C ARG A 395 -33.02 -41.09 25.43
N GLU A 396 -33.90 -41.15 24.44
CA GLU A 396 -33.75 -42.02 23.27
C GLU A 396 -32.53 -41.68 22.40
N HIS A 397 -32.11 -40.41 22.34
CA HIS A 397 -30.90 -40.01 21.61
C HIS A 397 -29.67 -40.61 22.30
N ILE A 398 -29.60 -40.49 23.63
CA ILE A 398 -28.51 -41.03 24.46
C ILE A 398 -28.42 -42.54 24.34
N GLU A 399 -29.56 -43.24 24.42
CA GLU A 399 -29.62 -44.70 24.29
C GLU A 399 -29.20 -45.21 22.90
N SER A 400 -29.26 -44.36 21.88
CA SER A 400 -28.82 -44.69 20.52
C SER A 400 -27.33 -44.44 20.27
N MET A 401 -26.63 -43.81 21.20
CA MET A 401 -25.19 -43.54 21.08
C MET A 401 -24.37 -44.81 21.26
N LYS A 402 -23.12 -44.78 20.78
CA LYS A 402 -22.18 -45.89 20.94
C LYS A 402 -21.79 -46.07 22.42
N PRO A 403 -21.57 -47.31 22.90
CA PRO A 403 -21.01 -47.55 24.22
C PRO A 403 -19.65 -46.83 24.38
N GLY A 404 -19.46 -46.17 25.53
CA GLY A 404 -18.27 -45.38 25.83
C GLY A 404 -18.30 -43.95 25.29
N SER A 405 -19.38 -43.52 24.61
CA SER A 405 -19.58 -42.12 24.24
C SER A 405 -19.68 -41.21 25.48
N VAL A 406 -19.38 -39.92 25.28
CA VAL A 406 -19.40 -38.92 26.36
C VAL A 406 -20.35 -37.78 26.00
N VAL A 407 -21.16 -37.35 26.96
CA VAL A 407 -21.97 -36.13 26.82
C VAL A 407 -21.61 -35.13 27.91
N VAL A 408 -21.39 -33.88 27.51
CA VAL A 408 -21.02 -32.79 28.42
C VAL A 408 -22.07 -31.69 28.36
N ASP A 409 -22.74 -31.45 29.48
CA ASP A 409 -23.86 -30.52 29.55
C ASP A 409 -23.44 -29.23 30.27
N LEU A 410 -23.11 -28.19 29.48
CA LEU A 410 -22.73 -26.88 30.03
C LEU A 410 -23.92 -26.14 30.65
N ALA A 411 -25.16 -26.56 30.36
CA ALA A 411 -26.37 -25.94 30.88
C ALA A 411 -26.90 -26.61 32.16
N ALA A 412 -26.15 -27.55 32.75
CA ALA A 412 -26.55 -28.32 33.93
C ALA A 412 -26.93 -27.46 35.15
N GLU A 413 -26.36 -26.26 35.31
CA GLU A 413 -26.69 -25.33 36.41
C GLU A 413 -28.12 -24.76 36.28
N SER A 414 -28.71 -24.77 35.08
CA SER A 414 -30.03 -24.19 34.78
C SER A 414 -31.04 -25.24 34.28
N GLY A 415 -30.88 -26.50 34.67
CA GLY A 415 -31.77 -27.62 34.33
C GLY A 415 -31.16 -28.64 33.36
N GLY A 416 -30.16 -28.25 32.57
CA GLY A 416 -29.50 -29.12 31.59
C GLY A 416 -30.21 -29.19 30.23
N ASN A 417 -29.45 -29.44 29.17
CA ASN A 417 -30.01 -29.70 27.83
C ASN A 417 -30.29 -31.17 27.56
N ILE A 418 -29.80 -32.06 28.42
CA ILE A 418 -29.91 -33.51 28.26
C ILE A 418 -30.87 -34.03 29.33
N GLU A 419 -31.91 -34.76 28.91
CA GLU A 419 -32.97 -35.26 29.81
C GLU A 419 -32.43 -36.12 30.96
N THR A 420 -31.30 -36.79 30.73
CA THR A 420 -30.59 -37.65 31.68
C THR A 420 -29.46 -36.93 32.43
N THR A 421 -29.30 -35.60 32.34
CA THR A 421 -28.26 -34.91 33.12
C THR A 421 -28.58 -34.93 34.62
N LYS A 422 -27.56 -35.24 35.44
CA LYS A 422 -27.58 -35.03 36.90
C LYS A 422 -26.61 -33.90 37.24
N ALA A 423 -27.14 -32.75 37.62
CA ALA A 423 -26.33 -31.57 37.92
C ALA A 423 -25.30 -31.85 39.02
N GLY A 424 -24.05 -31.45 38.79
CA GLY A 424 -22.91 -31.62 39.68
C GLY A 424 -22.26 -33.01 39.67
N GLN A 425 -22.74 -33.97 38.87
CA GLN A 425 -22.25 -35.34 38.88
C GLN A 425 -21.66 -35.76 37.53
N ILE A 426 -20.66 -36.66 37.61
CA ILE A 426 -20.23 -37.48 36.47
C ILE A 426 -20.74 -38.90 36.74
N TYR A 427 -21.52 -39.44 35.82
CA TYR A 427 -22.06 -40.79 35.98
C TYR A 427 -22.32 -41.45 34.62
N SER A 428 -22.38 -42.79 34.60
CA SER A 428 -22.71 -43.54 33.38
C SER A 428 -24.18 -43.93 33.36
N TYR A 429 -24.84 -43.72 32.23
CA TYR A 429 -26.20 -44.18 31.96
C TYR A 429 -26.17 -45.00 30.67
N LYS A 430 -26.53 -46.29 30.73
CA LYS A 430 -26.51 -47.22 29.58
C LYS A 430 -25.23 -47.07 28.74
N ASP A 431 -24.08 -47.19 29.39
CA ASP A 431 -22.73 -47.12 28.81
C ASP A 431 -22.31 -45.75 28.23
N VAL A 432 -23.11 -44.69 28.37
CA VAL A 432 -22.76 -43.31 28.00
C VAL A 432 -22.41 -42.50 29.24
N VAL A 433 -21.22 -41.88 29.25
CA VAL A 433 -20.75 -41.07 30.38
C VAL A 433 -21.34 -39.65 30.28
N HIS A 434 -22.06 -39.24 31.32
CA HIS A 434 -22.63 -37.91 31.44
C HIS A 434 -21.73 -37.05 32.33
N VAL A 435 -21.32 -35.89 31.83
CA VAL A 435 -20.57 -34.87 32.56
C VAL A 435 -21.48 -33.68 32.79
N GLY A 436 -22.18 -33.65 33.93
CA GLY A 436 -23.11 -32.59 34.33
C GLY A 436 -22.50 -31.58 35.30
N LEU A 437 -21.20 -31.32 35.20
CA LEU A 437 -20.47 -30.46 36.14
C LEU A 437 -20.91 -28.98 36.02
N THR A 438 -21.23 -28.34 37.14
CA THR A 438 -21.70 -26.95 37.20
C THR A 438 -20.59 -25.94 37.53
N ASP A 439 -19.37 -26.41 37.73
CA ASP A 439 -18.22 -25.64 38.23
C ASP A 439 -17.03 -25.63 37.26
N LEU A 440 -17.27 -25.80 35.95
CA LEU A 440 -16.21 -25.97 34.94
C LEU A 440 -15.13 -24.86 34.95
N PRO A 441 -15.46 -23.56 35.02
CA PRO A 441 -14.45 -22.52 35.17
C PRO A 441 -13.61 -22.67 36.46
N SER A 442 -14.18 -23.23 37.52
CA SER A 442 -13.47 -23.48 38.78
C SER A 442 -12.48 -24.65 38.70
N ARG A 443 -12.62 -25.52 37.70
CA ARG A 443 -11.67 -26.61 37.40
C ARG A 443 -10.47 -26.15 36.58
N LEU A 444 -10.50 -24.91 36.10
CA LEU A 444 -9.36 -24.22 35.48
C LEU A 444 -9.12 -22.88 36.22
N PRO A 445 -8.88 -22.92 37.55
CA PRO A 445 -9.11 -21.77 38.41
C PRO A 445 -8.10 -20.64 38.19
N THR A 446 -6.85 -20.96 37.81
CA THR A 446 -5.80 -19.96 37.55
C THR A 446 -6.15 -19.05 36.37
N GLN A 447 -6.54 -19.63 35.23
CA GLN A 447 -6.93 -18.85 34.04
C GLN A 447 -8.23 -18.10 34.29
N SER A 448 -9.22 -18.74 34.92
CA SER A 448 -10.49 -18.11 35.27
C SER A 448 -10.29 -16.90 36.17
N SER A 449 -9.45 -17.03 37.20
CA SER A 449 -9.12 -15.92 38.10
C SER A 449 -8.40 -14.81 37.36
N THR A 450 -7.50 -15.14 36.42
CA THR A 450 -6.75 -14.15 35.62
C THR A 450 -7.67 -13.35 34.70
N LEU A 451 -8.53 -14.02 33.92
CA LEU A 451 -9.46 -13.33 33.02
C LEU A 451 -10.53 -12.55 33.80
N TYR A 452 -11.06 -13.11 34.88
CA TYR A 452 -12.02 -12.40 35.73
C TYR A 452 -11.38 -11.18 36.40
N ALA A 453 -10.15 -11.30 36.93
CA ALA A 453 -9.41 -10.18 37.51
C ALA A 453 -9.16 -9.06 36.48
N ASN A 454 -8.81 -9.41 35.23
CA ASN A 454 -8.67 -8.43 34.15
C ASN A 454 -9.99 -7.71 33.83
N ASN A 455 -11.10 -8.45 33.77
CA ASN A 455 -12.42 -7.90 33.49
C ASN A 455 -12.85 -6.93 34.60
N ILE A 456 -12.76 -7.36 35.87
CA ILE A 456 -13.19 -6.57 37.02
C ILE A 456 -12.29 -5.35 37.23
N SER A 457 -10.98 -5.45 36.98
CA SER A 457 -10.07 -4.30 37.09
C SER A 457 -10.31 -3.26 36.00
N LYS A 458 -10.53 -3.70 34.75
CA LYS A 458 -10.85 -2.81 33.65
C LYS A 458 -12.19 -2.13 33.87
N PHE A 459 -13.19 -2.87 34.38
CA PHE A 459 -14.48 -2.31 34.74
C PHE A 459 -14.35 -1.29 35.89
N LEU A 460 -13.66 -1.65 36.98
CA LEU A 460 -13.41 -0.75 38.12
C LEU A 460 -12.75 0.57 37.70
N LEU A 461 -11.73 0.50 36.84
CA LEU A 461 -11.03 1.68 36.31
C LEU A 461 -11.90 2.48 35.33
N SER A 462 -12.93 1.88 34.72
CA SER A 462 -13.86 2.56 33.81
C SER A 462 -14.99 3.29 34.53
N ILE A 463 -15.25 3.00 35.82
CA ILE A 463 -16.36 3.62 36.57
C ILE A 463 -16.13 5.13 36.73
N GLY A 464 -14.89 5.56 37.01
CA GLY A 464 -14.54 6.97 37.23
C GLY A 464 -13.57 7.55 36.19
N GLU A 465 -13.13 8.79 36.40
CA GLU A 465 -12.26 9.53 35.48
C GLU A 465 -10.96 9.98 36.16
N LYS A 466 -9.85 10.03 35.40
CA LYS A 466 -8.56 10.64 35.81
C LYS A 466 -8.12 10.28 37.24
N ASP A 467 -8.00 8.97 37.49
CA ASP A 467 -7.55 8.39 38.76
C ASP A 467 -8.47 8.66 39.99
N HIS A 468 -9.74 9.01 39.73
CA HIS A 468 -10.78 9.16 40.74
C HIS A 468 -11.89 8.12 40.54
N TYR A 469 -12.46 7.62 41.63
CA TYR A 469 -13.65 6.79 41.63
C TYR A 469 -14.89 7.66 41.74
N ASN A 470 -15.78 7.58 40.76
CA ASN A 470 -17.04 8.32 40.73
C ASN A 470 -18.10 7.49 39.99
N VAL A 471 -19.28 7.28 40.58
CA VAL A 471 -20.34 6.51 39.91
C VAL A 471 -21.12 7.43 38.98
N ASN A 472 -20.81 7.40 37.69
CA ASN A 472 -21.52 8.16 36.66
C ASN A 472 -22.67 7.33 36.06
N LEU A 473 -23.92 7.68 36.40
CA LEU A 473 -25.11 7.00 35.88
C LEU A 473 -25.44 7.34 34.41
N GLU A 474 -24.77 8.32 33.81
CA GLU A 474 -24.88 8.60 32.37
C GLU A 474 -24.05 7.63 31.52
N ASP A 475 -23.07 6.93 32.12
CA ASP A 475 -22.35 5.86 31.44
C ASP A 475 -23.23 4.61 31.35
N GLU A 476 -23.50 4.16 30.12
CA GLU A 476 -24.40 3.03 29.84
C GLU A 476 -23.91 1.71 30.46
N VAL A 477 -22.59 1.50 30.59
CA VAL A 477 -22.01 0.30 31.20
C VAL A 477 -22.20 0.34 32.71
N VAL A 478 -21.94 1.49 33.34
CA VAL A 478 -22.14 1.70 34.78
C VAL A 478 -23.62 1.59 35.13
N ARG A 479 -24.50 2.23 34.36
CA ARG A 479 -25.96 2.16 34.58
C ARG A 479 -26.53 0.77 34.33
N GLY A 480 -26.02 0.05 33.34
CA GLY A 480 -26.46 -1.32 33.02
C GLY A 480 -26.08 -2.33 34.10
N SER A 481 -24.91 -2.16 34.73
CA SER A 481 -24.36 -3.10 35.71
C SER A 481 -24.71 -2.78 37.17
N ILE A 482 -25.07 -1.54 37.51
CA ILE A 482 -25.40 -1.16 38.90
C ILE A 482 -26.78 -1.70 39.33
N LEU A 483 -26.80 -2.36 40.49
CA LEU A 483 -27.99 -2.96 41.10
C LEU A 483 -28.51 -2.12 42.28
N LEU A 484 -27.59 -1.73 43.18
CA LEU A 484 -27.86 -0.89 44.34
C LEU A 484 -26.93 0.32 44.33
N GLN A 485 -27.42 1.48 44.74
CA GLN A 485 -26.59 2.65 45.04
C GLN A 485 -26.98 3.21 46.41
N GLY A 486 -26.09 3.10 47.39
CA GLY A 486 -26.37 3.51 48.77
C GLY A 486 -27.63 2.83 49.35
N GLY A 487 -27.87 1.56 49.00
CA GLY A 487 -29.06 0.80 49.40
C GLY A 487 -30.32 1.01 48.54
N LYS A 488 -30.34 1.98 47.62
CA LYS A 488 -31.47 2.18 46.70
C LYS A 488 -31.40 1.21 45.52
N LEU A 489 -32.47 0.46 45.27
CA LEU A 489 -32.59 -0.44 44.12
C LEU A 489 -32.71 0.33 42.80
N LEU A 490 -31.79 0.06 41.86
CA LEU A 490 -31.73 0.65 40.52
C LEU A 490 -31.91 -0.39 39.40
N TRP A 491 -32.01 -1.67 39.74
CA TRP A 491 -32.31 -2.75 38.80
C TRP A 491 -33.83 -2.94 38.65
N PRO A 492 -34.37 -3.24 37.44
CA PRO A 492 -33.66 -3.37 36.17
C PRO A 492 -33.27 -2.01 35.55
N PRO A 493 -32.22 -1.96 34.71
CA PRO A 493 -31.86 -0.74 33.99
C PRO A 493 -32.98 -0.32 33.02
N PRO A 494 -33.11 0.99 32.70
CA PRO A 494 -34.03 1.42 31.67
C PRO A 494 -33.60 0.79 30.34
N PRO A 495 -34.55 0.48 29.44
CA PRO A 495 -34.21 0.02 28.11
C PRO A 495 -33.24 1.03 27.46
N PRO A 496 -32.20 0.57 26.75
CA PRO A 496 -31.23 1.45 26.11
C PRO A 496 -31.97 2.52 25.31
N LYS A 497 -31.46 3.77 25.31
CA LYS A 497 -31.95 4.77 24.35
C LYS A 497 -31.69 4.16 22.97
N VAL A 498 -32.76 3.75 22.29
CA VAL A 498 -32.69 3.25 20.92
C VAL A 498 -32.31 4.45 20.06
N ILE A 499 -31.03 4.76 19.98
CA ILE A 499 -30.50 5.31 18.75
C ILE A 499 -30.77 4.18 17.77
N PRO A 500 -31.68 4.34 16.80
CA PRO A 500 -31.85 3.33 15.78
C PRO A 500 -30.44 3.06 15.28
N ALA A 501 -29.97 1.81 15.42
CA ALA A 501 -28.75 1.39 14.75
C ALA A 501 -28.94 1.91 13.34
N ALA A 502 -28.11 2.87 12.93
CA ALA A 502 -28.14 3.39 11.57
C ALA A 502 -28.26 2.12 10.72
N PRO A 503 -29.31 2.00 9.86
CA PRO A 503 -29.51 0.79 9.08
C PRO A 503 -28.13 0.47 8.58
N LYS A 504 -27.59 -0.72 8.97
CA LYS A 504 -26.21 -1.10 8.64
C LYS A 504 -26.07 -0.59 7.22
N PRO A 505 -25.19 0.40 6.94
CA PRO A 505 -24.83 0.61 5.56
C PRO A 505 -24.57 -0.79 5.12
N VAL A 506 -25.29 -1.26 4.10
CA VAL A 506 -24.81 -2.42 3.38
C VAL A 506 -23.38 -1.99 3.15
N GLU A 507 -22.44 -2.59 3.89
CA GLU A 507 -21.08 -2.63 3.43
C GLU A 507 -21.34 -3.32 2.11
N GLU A 508 -21.44 -2.51 1.06
CA GLU A 508 -21.01 -2.92 -0.25
C GLU A 508 -19.56 -3.31 0.02
N ALA A 509 -19.39 -4.51 0.56
CA ALA A 509 -18.14 -5.20 0.72
C ALA A 509 -17.56 -5.07 -0.64
N VAL A 510 -16.57 -4.17 -0.77
CA VAL A 510 -16.15 -3.53 -2.01
C VAL A 510 -16.44 -4.51 -3.09
N VAL A 511 -17.58 -4.33 -3.77
CA VAL A 511 -18.01 -5.32 -4.74
C VAL A 511 -16.84 -5.27 -5.67
N LYS A 512 -15.99 -6.30 -5.65
CA LYS A 512 -15.06 -6.57 -6.73
C LYS A 512 -16.02 -6.52 -7.89
N VAL A 513 -16.05 -5.39 -8.58
CA VAL A 513 -16.97 -5.17 -9.68
C VAL A 513 -16.59 -6.32 -10.57
N GLU A 514 -17.39 -7.39 -10.54
CA GLU A 514 -17.10 -8.56 -11.33
C GLU A 514 -17.00 -7.97 -12.72
N PRO A 515 -15.83 -8.05 -13.37
CA PRO A 515 -15.62 -7.36 -14.62
C PRO A 515 -16.77 -7.80 -15.49
N LYS A 516 -17.65 -6.85 -15.89
CA LYS A 516 -18.88 -7.15 -16.63
C LYS A 516 -18.54 -8.24 -17.64
N PRO A 517 -19.27 -9.36 -17.68
CA PRO A 517 -18.87 -10.53 -18.46
C PRO A 517 -18.49 -10.06 -19.85
N ARG A 518 -17.19 -10.11 -20.12
CA ARG A 518 -16.63 -9.46 -21.30
C ARG A 518 -17.20 -10.19 -22.50
N ASN A 519 -17.77 -9.44 -23.44
CA ASN A 519 -18.40 -10.04 -24.61
C ASN A 519 -17.28 -10.65 -25.49
N PRO A 520 -17.23 -11.98 -25.67
CA PRO A 520 -16.13 -12.62 -26.41
C PRO A 520 -16.03 -12.11 -27.86
N PHE A 521 -17.15 -11.72 -28.47
CA PHE A 521 -17.16 -11.09 -29.78
C PHE A 521 -16.48 -9.72 -29.75
N GLN A 522 -16.70 -8.91 -28.71
CA GLN A 522 -16.07 -7.60 -28.61
C GLN A 522 -14.57 -7.70 -28.37
N GLU A 523 -14.11 -8.63 -27.53
CA GLU A 523 -12.68 -8.87 -27.35
C GLU A 523 -12.03 -9.33 -28.65
N THR A 524 -12.62 -10.34 -29.31
CA THR A 524 -12.12 -10.83 -30.60
C THR A 524 -12.12 -9.74 -31.68
N LEU A 525 -13.15 -8.89 -31.72
CA LEU A 525 -13.22 -7.78 -32.66
C LEU A 525 -12.17 -6.71 -32.35
N GLN A 526 -11.95 -6.38 -31.07
CA GLN A 526 -10.90 -5.43 -30.67
C GLN A 526 -9.52 -5.96 -31.06
N ASP A 527 -9.23 -7.23 -30.77
CA ASP A 527 -7.97 -7.87 -31.16
C ASP A 527 -7.81 -7.86 -32.68
N ALA A 528 -8.82 -8.30 -33.43
CA ALA A 528 -8.80 -8.29 -34.89
C ALA A 528 -8.57 -6.89 -35.47
N LEU A 529 -9.18 -5.84 -34.89
CA LEU A 529 -8.97 -4.46 -35.30
C LEU A 529 -7.56 -3.96 -34.96
N VAL A 530 -7.00 -4.32 -33.81
CA VAL A 530 -5.61 -3.99 -33.42
C VAL A 530 -4.62 -4.64 -34.37
N TYR A 531 -4.76 -5.93 -34.65
CA TYR A 531 -3.90 -6.65 -35.61
C TYR A 531 -4.07 -6.12 -37.03
N THR A 532 -5.30 -5.85 -37.47
CA THR A 532 -5.57 -5.25 -38.79
C THR A 532 -4.92 -3.88 -38.92
N THR A 533 -4.96 -3.07 -37.86
CA THR A 533 -4.30 -1.76 -37.85
C THR A 533 -2.79 -1.93 -37.95
N GLY A 534 -2.18 -2.82 -37.16
CA GLY A 534 -0.74 -3.09 -37.21
C GLY A 534 -0.26 -3.59 -38.57
N LEU A 535 -0.93 -4.60 -39.13
CA LEU A 535 -0.63 -5.15 -40.47
C LEU A 535 -0.87 -4.10 -41.56
N GLY A 536 -1.93 -3.29 -41.44
CA GLY A 536 -2.22 -2.18 -42.34
C GLY A 536 -1.13 -1.11 -42.32
N THR A 537 -0.56 -0.80 -41.15
CA THR A 537 0.59 0.11 -41.03
C THR A 537 1.81 -0.43 -41.76
N LEU A 538 2.10 -1.73 -41.70
CA LEU A 538 3.22 -2.34 -42.44
C LEU A 538 3.05 -2.20 -43.97
N ILE A 539 1.83 -2.40 -44.48
CA ILE A 539 1.53 -2.17 -45.90
C ILE A 539 1.74 -0.69 -46.25
N GLY A 540 1.27 0.23 -45.39
CA GLY A 540 1.46 1.68 -45.56
C GLY A 540 2.94 2.07 -45.61
N LEU A 541 3.76 1.54 -44.71
CA LEU A 541 5.21 1.76 -44.70
C LEU A 541 5.89 1.18 -45.94
N GLY A 542 5.43 0.03 -46.42
CA GLY A 542 5.91 -0.57 -47.68
C GLY A 542 5.61 0.32 -48.89
N VAL A 543 4.40 0.87 -48.99
CA VAL A 543 4.01 1.82 -50.05
C VAL A 543 4.79 3.13 -49.96
N ALA A 544 5.08 3.60 -48.75
CA ALA A 544 5.83 4.83 -48.51
C ALA A 544 7.36 4.65 -48.61
N SER A 545 7.86 3.42 -48.80
CA SER A 545 9.29 3.12 -48.79
C SER A 545 10.00 3.76 -49.98
N PRO A 546 11.05 4.59 -49.75
CA PRO A 546 11.85 5.16 -50.85
C PRO A 546 12.84 4.16 -51.45
N GLY A 547 13.10 3.02 -50.79
CA GLY A 547 14.09 2.04 -51.24
C GLY A 547 14.42 0.96 -50.21
N GLN A 548 15.33 0.05 -50.58
CA GLN A 548 15.66 -1.13 -49.79
C GLN A 548 16.26 -0.81 -48.41
N ASN A 549 17.04 0.27 -48.29
CA ASN A 549 17.66 0.66 -47.02
C ASN A 549 16.59 0.98 -45.96
N PHE A 550 15.51 1.68 -46.32
CA PHE A 550 14.42 1.99 -45.42
C PHE A 550 13.70 0.72 -44.93
N THR A 551 13.41 -0.22 -45.83
CA THR A 551 12.79 -1.50 -45.49
C THR A 551 13.69 -2.35 -44.59
N THR A 552 15.00 -2.35 -44.86
CA THR A 552 16.00 -3.02 -44.03
C THR A 552 16.03 -2.41 -42.63
N MET A 553 16.10 -1.08 -42.53
CA MET A 553 16.12 -0.38 -41.25
C MET A 553 14.83 -0.56 -40.46
N THR A 554 13.68 -0.59 -41.13
CA THR A 554 12.36 -0.85 -40.50
C THR A 554 12.29 -2.28 -39.97
N THR A 555 12.87 -3.24 -40.69
CA THR A 555 12.98 -4.64 -40.24
C THR A 555 13.85 -4.74 -38.99
N VAL A 556 15.04 -4.10 -39.02
CA VAL A 556 15.95 -4.03 -37.86
C VAL A 556 15.28 -3.36 -36.67
N PHE A 557 14.59 -2.24 -36.88
CA PHE A 557 13.82 -1.52 -35.86
C PHE A 557 12.75 -2.42 -35.22
N GLY A 558 11.94 -3.10 -36.02
CA GLY A 558 10.87 -3.98 -35.54
C GLY A 558 11.40 -5.15 -34.71
N LEU A 559 12.42 -5.85 -35.22
CA LEU A 559 13.07 -6.94 -34.49
C LEU A 559 13.73 -6.46 -33.20
N SER A 560 14.41 -5.32 -33.23
CA SER A 560 15.07 -4.75 -32.05
C SER A 560 14.07 -4.29 -31.00
N GLY A 561 12.90 -3.78 -31.41
CA GLY A 561 11.81 -3.46 -30.51
C GLY A 561 11.29 -4.69 -29.76
N ILE A 562 11.16 -5.84 -30.45
CA ILE A 562 10.76 -7.12 -29.84
C ILE A 562 11.85 -7.62 -28.89
N VAL A 563 13.12 -7.57 -29.30
CA VAL A 563 14.26 -7.95 -28.45
C VAL A 563 14.28 -7.08 -27.19
N GLY A 564 14.12 -5.76 -27.33
CA GLY A 564 14.08 -4.84 -26.20
C GLY A 564 12.90 -5.10 -25.27
N TYR A 565 11.72 -5.37 -25.82
CA TYR A 565 10.54 -5.75 -25.04
C TYR A 565 10.82 -6.95 -24.12
N HIS A 566 11.30 -8.06 -24.69
CA HIS A 566 11.57 -9.27 -23.90
C HIS A 566 12.74 -9.12 -22.94
N THR A 567 13.80 -8.40 -23.35
CA THR A 567 14.99 -8.21 -22.53
C THR A 567 14.68 -7.42 -21.27
N VAL A 568 13.87 -6.36 -21.38
CA VAL A 568 13.54 -5.49 -20.24
C VAL A 568 12.59 -6.16 -19.27
N TRP A 569 11.58 -6.89 -19.75
CA TRP A 569 10.68 -7.68 -18.87
C TRP A 569 11.42 -8.75 -18.06
N GLY A 570 12.59 -9.20 -18.53
CA GLY A 570 13.44 -10.14 -17.81
C GLY A 570 14.31 -9.51 -16.72
N VAL A 571 14.37 -8.18 -16.60
CA VAL A 571 15.19 -7.49 -15.59
C VAL A 571 14.56 -7.63 -14.20
N VAL A 572 15.39 -7.92 -13.18
CA VAL A 572 14.92 -8.01 -11.79
C VAL A 572 14.43 -6.62 -11.33
N PRO A 573 13.26 -6.50 -10.68
CA PRO A 573 12.74 -5.20 -10.22
C PRO A 573 13.70 -4.38 -9.37
N ALA A 574 14.47 -5.05 -8.50
CA ALA A 574 15.52 -4.43 -7.68
C ALA A 574 16.63 -3.73 -8.49
N LEU A 575 16.80 -4.09 -9.77
CA LEU A 575 17.80 -3.53 -10.69
C LEU A 575 17.23 -2.50 -11.67
N HIS A 576 15.98 -2.03 -11.50
CA HIS A 576 15.40 -1.01 -12.37
C HIS A 576 16.15 0.34 -12.34
N SER A 577 16.75 0.72 -11.21
CA SER A 577 17.59 1.93 -11.13
C SER A 577 18.89 1.77 -11.93
N PRO A 578 19.66 0.68 -11.75
CA PRO A 578 20.76 0.30 -12.65
C PRO A 578 20.35 0.21 -14.13
N LEU A 579 19.16 -0.30 -14.44
CA LEU A 579 18.63 -0.35 -15.81
C LEU A 579 18.49 1.04 -16.43
N MET A 580 17.93 2.00 -15.69
CA MET A 580 17.83 3.38 -16.19
C MET A 580 19.20 4.04 -16.38
N SER A 581 20.16 3.75 -15.49
CA SER A 581 21.52 4.27 -15.62
C SER A 581 22.25 3.67 -16.83
N ILE A 582 22.11 2.36 -17.07
CA ILE A 582 22.77 1.71 -18.22
C ILE A 582 22.14 2.15 -19.54
N THR A 583 20.80 2.32 -19.60
CA THR A 583 20.16 2.89 -20.80
C THR A 583 20.65 4.31 -21.08
N ASN A 584 20.94 5.09 -20.04
CA ASN A 584 21.49 6.44 -20.19
C ASN A 584 22.95 6.46 -20.64
N ALA A 585 23.75 5.51 -20.18
CA ALA A 585 25.12 5.34 -20.62
C ALA A 585 25.15 4.97 -22.12
N VAL A 586 24.31 4.01 -22.50
CA VAL A 586 24.21 3.48 -23.86
C VAL A 586 23.54 4.48 -24.81
N SER A 587 22.59 5.29 -24.35
CA SER A 587 21.95 6.34 -25.18
C SER A 587 22.93 7.42 -25.62
N GLY A 588 24.06 7.58 -24.91
CA GLY A 588 25.17 8.43 -25.35
C GLY A 588 25.80 8.02 -26.68
N ILE A 589 25.34 6.93 -27.31
CA ILE A 589 25.72 6.57 -28.68
C ILE A 589 25.23 7.57 -29.74
N THR A 590 24.40 8.56 -29.37
CA THR A 590 24.23 9.81 -30.14
C THR A 590 25.56 10.46 -30.53
N ALA A 591 26.65 10.15 -29.82
CA ALA A 591 28.02 10.51 -30.21
C ALA A 591 28.37 10.05 -31.64
N VAL A 592 27.85 8.90 -32.08
CA VAL A 592 28.05 8.38 -33.44
C VAL A 592 27.50 9.36 -34.49
N GLY A 593 26.30 9.91 -34.26
CA GLY A 593 25.71 10.90 -35.16
C GLY A 593 26.52 12.19 -35.24
N GLY A 594 27.02 12.67 -34.09
CA GLY A 594 27.93 13.81 -34.05
C GLY A 594 29.26 13.53 -34.78
N LEU A 595 29.90 12.39 -34.52
CA LEU A 595 31.18 12.03 -35.14
C LEU A 595 31.10 11.94 -36.66
N LEU A 596 30.00 11.44 -37.23
CA LEU A 596 29.78 11.36 -38.68
C LEU A 596 29.76 12.72 -39.39
N LEU A 597 29.47 13.81 -38.65
CA LEU A 597 29.34 15.16 -39.18
C LEU A 597 30.45 16.11 -38.72
N MET A 598 31.41 15.62 -37.92
CA MET A 598 32.60 16.38 -37.54
C MET A 598 33.63 16.37 -38.68
N GLY A 599 34.29 17.51 -38.90
CA GLY A 599 35.21 17.71 -40.01
C GLY A 599 36.06 18.99 -39.85
N GLY A 600 36.67 19.46 -40.94
CA GLY A 600 37.49 20.67 -40.96
C GLY A 600 38.97 20.41 -40.71
N GLY A 601 39.34 20.12 -39.46
CA GLY A 601 40.73 19.89 -39.06
C GLY A 601 40.88 19.90 -37.53
N TYR A 602 41.79 20.71 -36.97
CA TYR A 602 41.89 20.87 -35.51
C TYR A 602 40.69 21.59 -34.89
N TYR A 603 40.00 22.41 -35.68
CA TYR A 603 38.85 23.20 -35.28
C TYR A 603 37.73 23.06 -36.33
N PRO A 604 36.46 23.13 -35.92
CA PRO A 604 35.34 23.25 -36.86
C PRO A 604 35.51 24.47 -37.77
N THR A 605 35.24 24.32 -39.05
CA THR A 605 35.32 25.36 -40.08
C THR A 605 33.96 25.96 -40.42
N ASN A 606 32.88 25.23 -40.14
CA ASN A 606 31.52 25.65 -40.44
C ASN A 606 30.54 25.30 -39.30
N THR A 607 29.28 25.73 -39.46
CA THR A 607 28.23 25.55 -38.46
C THR A 607 27.87 24.07 -38.27
N VAL A 608 27.85 23.25 -39.33
CA VAL A 608 27.55 21.81 -39.24
C VAL A 608 28.55 21.13 -38.31
N GLU A 609 29.84 21.32 -38.57
CA GLU A 609 30.94 20.73 -37.79
C GLU A 609 30.93 21.22 -36.34
N SER A 610 30.52 22.49 -36.10
CA SER A 610 30.41 23.05 -34.76
C SER A 610 29.25 22.42 -33.97
N LEU A 611 28.07 22.28 -34.59
CA LEU A 611 26.91 21.63 -33.99
C LEU A 611 27.21 20.14 -33.70
N ALA A 612 27.87 19.47 -34.64
CA ALA A 612 28.30 18.08 -34.54
C ALA A 612 29.29 17.87 -33.39
N ALA A 613 30.29 18.76 -33.23
CA ALA A 613 31.24 18.71 -32.13
C ALA A 613 30.56 18.88 -30.76
N VAL A 614 29.57 19.78 -30.65
CA VAL A 614 28.78 19.96 -29.42
C VAL A 614 27.93 18.72 -29.13
N ALA A 615 27.24 18.18 -30.15
CA ALA A 615 26.44 16.96 -30.01
C ALA A 615 27.29 15.77 -29.55
N ALA A 616 28.47 15.56 -30.14
CA ALA A 616 29.41 14.54 -29.70
C ALA A 616 29.89 14.79 -28.27
N GLY A 617 30.28 16.02 -27.93
CA GLY A 617 30.77 16.38 -26.60
C GLY A 617 29.77 16.08 -25.48
N VAL A 618 28.52 16.50 -25.62
CA VAL A 618 27.48 16.21 -24.60
C VAL A 618 27.13 14.72 -24.55
N SER A 619 27.24 14.01 -25.67
CA SER A 619 27.04 12.56 -25.72
C SER A 619 28.12 11.81 -24.94
N PHE A 620 29.39 12.24 -25.03
CA PHE A 620 30.49 11.67 -24.24
C PHE A 620 30.36 11.95 -22.73
N VAL A 621 29.73 13.06 -22.33
CA VAL A 621 29.35 13.31 -20.92
C VAL A 621 28.41 12.19 -20.43
N ASN A 622 27.39 11.85 -21.22
CA ASN A 622 26.44 10.79 -20.88
C ASN A 622 27.09 9.41 -20.83
N ILE A 623 27.94 9.05 -21.80
CA ILE A 623 28.64 7.75 -21.83
C ILE A 623 29.44 7.55 -20.54
N ALA A 624 30.38 8.45 -20.25
CA ALA A 624 31.26 8.29 -19.09
C ALA A 624 30.49 8.40 -17.78
N GLY A 625 29.56 9.36 -17.69
CA GLY A 625 28.75 9.56 -16.50
C GLY A 625 27.87 8.35 -16.18
N GLY A 626 27.14 7.85 -17.17
CA GLY A 626 26.23 6.72 -17.04
C GLY A 626 26.94 5.42 -16.66
N PHE A 627 28.05 5.05 -17.31
CA PHE A 627 28.76 3.81 -16.99
C PHE A 627 29.38 3.82 -15.59
N ILE A 628 29.92 4.96 -15.15
CA ILE A 628 30.49 5.10 -13.79
C ILE A 628 29.39 4.99 -12.73
N VAL A 629 28.25 5.66 -12.93
CA VAL A 629 27.11 5.58 -12.00
C VAL A 629 26.54 4.16 -11.96
N THR A 630 26.42 3.51 -13.11
CA THR A 630 25.98 2.10 -13.20
C THR A 630 26.91 1.20 -12.40
N GLN A 631 28.22 1.32 -12.60
CA GLN A 631 29.21 0.52 -11.86
C GLN A 631 29.09 0.75 -10.35
N ARG A 632 29.03 2.01 -9.90
CA ARG A 632 28.89 2.36 -8.49
C ARG A 632 27.66 1.71 -7.84
N MET A 633 26.51 1.74 -8.51
CA MET A 633 25.29 1.14 -7.97
C MET A 633 25.39 -0.38 -7.92
N LEU A 634 25.91 -1.02 -8.97
CA LEU A 634 26.04 -2.47 -9.01
C LEU A 634 27.00 -3.00 -7.94
N ASP A 635 28.07 -2.25 -7.66
CA ASP A 635 29.03 -2.60 -6.61
C ASP A 635 28.42 -2.54 -5.19
N MET A 636 27.38 -1.73 -4.96
CA MET A 636 26.69 -1.64 -3.66
C MET A 636 25.90 -2.91 -3.32
N PHE A 637 25.48 -3.66 -4.34
CA PHE A 637 24.78 -4.93 -4.11
C PHE A 637 25.72 -6.11 -3.88
N LYS A 638 27.03 -5.91 -3.99
CA LYS A 638 28.02 -6.96 -3.73
C LYS A 638 28.05 -7.24 -2.23
N ARG A 639 27.86 -8.50 -1.86
CA ARG A 639 27.89 -8.89 -0.45
C ARG A 639 29.33 -9.14 0.00
N PRO A 640 29.66 -8.91 1.28
CA PRO A 640 30.99 -9.21 1.82
C PRO A 640 31.37 -10.69 1.73
N ASP A 641 30.39 -11.59 1.72
CA ASP A 641 30.53 -13.06 1.65
C ASP A 641 30.46 -13.60 0.20
N ASP A 642 30.24 -12.75 -0.81
CA ASP A 642 30.30 -13.19 -2.20
C ASP A 642 31.73 -13.60 -2.59
N LEU A 643 31.84 -14.61 -3.47
CA LEU A 643 33.13 -15.04 -4.00
C LEU A 643 33.84 -13.90 -4.75
N PRO A 644 35.19 -13.87 -4.75
CA PRO A 644 35.95 -12.89 -5.51
C PRO A 644 35.58 -12.93 -7.00
N GLU A 645 35.29 -11.77 -7.57
CA GLU A 645 34.98 -11.63 -8.99
C GLU A 645 36.17 -11.06 -9.75
N HIS A 646 36.31 -11.49 -11.01
CA HIS A 646 37.43 -11.11 -11.87
C HIS A 646 36.94 -10.33 -13.09
N SER A 647 36.17 -9.25 -12.88
CA SER A 647 35.56 -8.45 -13.96
C SER A 647 36.57 -7.87 -14.95
N TYR A 648 37.84 -7.70 -14.55
CA TYR A 648 38.91 -7.27 -15.46
C TYR A 648 39.15 -8.26 -16.61
N LEU A 649 38.78 -9.54 -16.47
CA LEU A 649 38.88 -10.55 -17.53
C LEU A 649 37.93 -10.25 -18.70
N TYR A 650 36.86 -9.48 -18.50
CA TYR A 650 36.03 -8.99 -19.62
C TYR A 650 36.76 -7.98 -20.50
N GLY A 651 37.95 -7.52 -20.09
CA GLY A 651 38.89 -6.82 -20.97
C GLY A 651 39.40 -7.69 -22.12
N ILE A 652 39.48 -9.02 -21.96
CA ILE A 652 39.93 -9.95 -23.00
C ILE A 652 39.03 -9.88 -24.24
N PRO A 653 37.70 -10.14 -24.16
CA PRO A 653 36.83 -10.02 -25.32
C PRO A 653 36.79 -8.59 -25.88
N ALA A 654 36.88 -7.56 -25.02
CA ALA A 654 36.96 -6.16 -25.47
C ALA A 654 38.18 -5.91 -26.37
N SER A 655 39.38 -6.31 -25.90
CA SER A 655 40.63 -6.14 -26.62
C SER A 655 40.68 -6.97 -27.89
N VAL A 656 40.19 -8.22 -27.87
CA VAL A 656 40.12 -9.08 -29.05
C VAL A 656 39.18 -8.49 -30.10
N PHE A 657 37.99 -8.03 -29.69
CA PHE A 657 37.00 -7.49 -30.61
C PHE A 657 37.46 -6.17 -31.24
N ILE A 658 37.88 -5.19 -30.43
CA ILE A 658 38.35 -3.90 -30.94
C ILE A 658 39.67 -4.05 -31.71
N GLY A 659 40.63 -4.82 -31.20
CA GLY A 659 41.90 -5.06 -31.87
C GLY A 659 41.74 -5.82 -33.20
N GLY A 660 40.88 -6.85 -33.20
CA GLY A 660 40.53 -7.59 -34.41
C GLY A 660 39.82 -6.71 -35.44
N TYR A 661 38.90 -5.86 -34.99
CA TYR A 661 38.26 -4.85 -35.85
C TYR A 661 39.29 -3.88 -36.45
N ILE A 662 40.17 -3.28 -35.65
CA ILE A 662 41.19 -2.34 -36.13
C ILE A 662 42.11 -3.01 -37.15
N TRP A 663 42.56 -4.24 -36.87
CA TRP A 663 43.38 -5.01 -37.80
C TRP A 663 42.66 -5.25 -39.13
N ALA A 664 41.39 -5.68 -39.08
CA ALA A 664 40.60 -5.97 -40.27
C ALA A 664 40.27 -4.70 -41.08
N ALA A 665 39.94 -3.60 -40.40
CA ALA A 665 39.73 -2.29 -41.02
C ALA A 665 41.02 -1.79 -41.68
N ALA A 666 42.18 -1.93 -41.03
CA ALA A 666 43.47 -1.57 -41.61
C ALA A 666 43.87 -2.43 -42.83
N LYS A 667 43.31 -3.64 -42.95
CA LYS A 667 43.45 -4.50 -44.13
C LYS A 667 42.45 -4.18 -45.25
N GLY A 668 41.52 -3.26 -45.02
CA GLY A 668 40.53 -2.83 -46.01
C GLY A 668 39.40 -3.82 -46.24
N TYR A 669 39.06 -4.67 -45.26
CA TYR A 669 37.89 -5.54 -45.38
C TYR A 669 36.60 -4.71 -45.25
N PRO A 670 35.78 -4.57 -46.31
CA PRO A 670 34.72 -3.56 -46.36
C PRO A 670 33.54 -3.86 -45.41
N GLU A 671 33.17 -5.13 -45.25
CA GLU A 671 32.02 -5.54 -44.45
C GLU A 671 32.26 -5.47 -42.92
N ILE A 672 33.50 -5.22 -42.50
CA ILE A 672 33.86 -5.28 -41.07
C ILE A 672 33.16 -4.20 -40.25
N HIS A 673 32.88 -3.03 -40.83
CA HIS A 673 32.20 -1.94 -40.13
C HIS A 673 30.77 -2.31 -39.74
N GLN A 674 30.01 -2.90 -40.67
CA GLN A 674 28.63 -3.31 -40.41
C GLN A 674 28.56 -4.50 -39.43
N LEU A 675 29.47 -5.46 -39.55
CA LEU A 675 29.58 -6.54 -38.57
C LEU A 675 30.02 -6.05 -37.18
N ALA A 676 30.89 -5.03 -37.12
CA ALA A 676 31.26 -4.40 -35.86
C ALA A 676 30.07 -3.66 -35.22
N TYR A 677 29.23 -2.98 -36.01
CA TYR A 677 27.96 -2.42 -35.54
C TYR A 677 27.00 -3.49 -35.02
N LEU A 678 26.87 -4.63 -35.70
CA LEU A 678 26.07 -5.75 -35.20
C LEU A 678 26.63 -6.29 -33.87
N GLY A 679 27.94 -6.54 -33.78
CA GLY A 679 28.57 -7.02 -32.54
C GLY A 679 28.43 -6.02 -31.38
N SER A 680 28.60 -4.73 -31.67
CA SER A 680 28.35 -3.62 -30.73
C SER A 680 26.89 -3.63 -30.24
N SER A 681 25.94 -3.77 -31.15
CA SER A 681 24.50 -3.82 -30.84
C SER A 681 24.13 -5.02 -29.97
N LEU A 682 24.68 -6.20 -30.27
CA LEU A 682 24.49 -7.42 -29.46
C LEU A 682 25.07 -7.26 -28.06
N CYS A 683 26.21 -6.59 -27.93
CA CYS A 683 26.79 -6.26 -26.62
C CYS A 683 25.89 -5.28 -25.84
N CYS A 684 25.28 -4.29 -26.50
CA CYS A 684 24.30 -3.39 -25.88
C CYS A 684 23.01 -4.13 -25.44
N VAL A 685 22.52 -5.09 -26.23
CA VAL A 685 21.41 -5.97 -25.82
C VAL A 685 21.83 -6.82 -24.60
N GLY A 686 23.00 -7.44 -24.66
CA GLY A 686 23.60 -8.19 -23.56
C GLY A 686 23.80 -7.34 -22.31
N ALA A 687 24.00 -6.04 -22.46
CA ALA A 687 24.12 -5.10 -21.35
C ALA A 687 22.85 -5.08 -20.50
N LEU A 688 21.68 -4.98 -21.13
CA LEU A 688 20.39 -5.02 -20.43
C LEU A 688 20.03 -6.43 -19.99
N ALA A 689 20.27 -7.44 -20.84
CA ALA A 689 20.00 -8.83 -20.49
C ALA A 689 20.80 -9.30 -19.27
N GLY A 690 22.01 -8.77 -19.08
CA GLY A 690 22.84 -9.05 -17.90
C GLY A 690 22.19 -8.60 -16.58
N LEU A 691 21.25 -7.65 -16.59
CA LEU A 691 20.51 -7.21 -15.40
C LEU A 691 19.32 -8.13 -15.04
N SER A 692 19.11 -9.23 -15.78
CA SER A 692 18.09 -10.23 -15.46
C SER A 692 18.38 -11.05 -14.19
N ALA A 693 19.61 -10.96 -13.66
CA ALA A 693 19.95 -11.52 -12.36
C ALA A 693 21.01 -10.68 -11.67
N GLN A 694 20.96 -10.66 -10.33
CA GLN A 694 21.92 -9.92 -9.52
C GLN A 694 23.36 -10.35 -9.83
N LYS A 695 23.60 -11.66 -9.99
CA LYS A 695 24.92 -12.24 -10.26
C LYS A 695 25.52 -11.82 -11.62
N THR A 696 24.69 -11.63 -12.64
CA THR A 696 25.14 -11.28 -14.00
C THR A 696 25.18 -9.77 -14.25
N SER A 697 24.68 -8.96 -13.33
CA SER A 697 24.53 -7.51 -13.52
C SER A 697 25.83 -6.78 -13.91
N ARG A 698 26.97 -7.18 -13.34
CA ARG A 698 28.30 -6.61 -13.65
C ARG A 698 28.79 -7.00 -15.05
N LEU A 699 28.47 -8.21 -15.51
CA LEU A 699 28.68 -8.60 -16.90
C LEU A 699 27.87 -7.68 -17.83
N GLY A 700 26.62 -7.37 -17.48
CA GLY A 700 25.80 -6.41 -18.21
C GLY A 700 26.50 -5.06 -18.40
N ASN A 701 27.03 -4.47 -17.31
CA ASN A 701 27.77 -3.21 -17.42
C ASN A 701 29.01 -3.33 -18.34
N SER A 702 29.75 -4.43 -18.22
CA SER A 702 30.95 -4.68 -19.04
C SER A 702 30.61 -4.82 -20.52
N LEU A 703 29.56 -5.56 -20.86
CA LEU A 703 29.07 -5.69 -22.24
C LEU A 703 28.58 -4.35 -22.79
N GLY A 704 27.92 -3.52 -21.98
CA GLY A 704 27.55 -2.17 -22.40
C GLY A 704 28.76 -1.31 -22.78
N ILE A 705 29.82 -1.34 -21.97
CA ILE A 705 31.09 -0.63 -22.27
C ILE A 705 31.70 -1.15 -23.56
N ILE A 706 31.76 -2.47 -23.75
CA ILE A 706 32.27 -3.10 -24.98
C ILE A 706 31.44 -2.67 -26.18
N GLY A 707 30.11 -2.68 -26.05
CA GLY A 707 29.18 -2.26 -27.09
C GLY A 707 29.42 -0.83 -27.53
N VAL A 708 29.36 0.13 -26.62
CA VAL A 708 29.53 1.55 -26.95
C VAL A 708 30.93 1.85 -27.49
N SER A 709 31.99 1.33 -26.87
CA SER A 709 33.37 1.57 -27.32
C SER A 709 33.67 0.99 -28.70
N SER A 710 33.22 -0.24 -28.97
CA SER A 710 33.37 -0.86 -30.30
C SER A 710 32.52 -0.16 -31.37
N GLY A 711 31.32 0.33 -31.01
CA GLY A 711 30.48 1.13 -31.91
C GLY A 711 31.14 2.44 -32.32
N ILE A 712 31.77 3.15 -31.38
CA ILE A 712 32.54 4.36 -31.67
C ILE A 712 33.77 4.04 -32.53
N ALA A 713 34.51 2.97 -32.22
CA ALA A 713 35.65 2.53 -33.02
C ALA A 713 35.24 2.16 -34.45
N ALA A 714 34.10 1.50 -34.62
CA ALA A 714 33.50 1.18 -35.92
C ALA A 714 33.23 2.44 -36.74
N THR A 715 32.60 3.45 -36.14
CA THR A 715 32.33 4.75 -36.75
C THR A 715 33.60 5.49 -37.16
N LEU A 716 34.60 5.56 -36.26
CA LEU A 716 35.88 6.22 -36.57
C LEU A 716 36.62 5.55 -37.72
N GLY A 717 36.65 4.21 -37.75
CA GLY A 717 37.29 3.48 -38.85
C GLY A 717 36.53 3.58 -40.17
N MET A 718 35.20 3.72 -40.15
CA MET A 718 34.38 3.93 -41.35
C MET A 718 34.61 5.31 -41.96
N ILE A 719 34.78 6.35 -41.14
CA ILE A 719 35.05 7.73 -41.61
C ILE A 719 36.50 7.89 -42.07
N ALA A 720 37.44 7.19 -41.42
CA ALA A 720 38.88 7.33 -41.64
C ALA A 720 39.35 8.81 -41.62
N PRO A 721 39.13 9.55 -40.50
CA PRO A 721 39.38 11.00 -40.44
C PRO A 721 40.86 11.34 -40.60
N SER A 722 41.16 12.58 -41.04
CA SER A 722 42.54 13.10 -41.04
C SER A 722 43.10 13.15 -39.61
N THR A 723 44.42 13.19 -39.48
CA THR A 723 45.08 13.27 -38.17
C THR A 723 44.62 14.49 -37.36
N GLU A 724 44.37 15.63 -38.00
CA GLU A 724 43.88 16.83 -37.31
C GLU A 724 42.44 16.63 -36.80
N THR A 725 41.53 16.11 -37.63
CA THR A 725 40.14 15.86 -37.23
C THR A 725 40.04 14.76 -36.19
N LEU A 726 40.88 13.72 -36.26
CA LEU A 726 40.96 12.69 -35.22
C LEU A 726 41.43 13.28 -33.89
N ALA A 727 42.38 14.22 -33.90
CA ALA A 727 42.82 14.93 -32.70
C ALA A 727 41.68 15.79 -32.12
N GLN A 728 40.90 16.48 -32.95
CA GLN A 728 39.71 17.21 -32.54
C GLN A 728 38.65 16.29 -31.91
N MET A 729 38.29 15.19 -32.57
CA MET A 729 37.34 14.19 -32.06
C MET A 729 37.80 13.61 -30.73
N SER A 730 39.10 13.32 -30.60
CA SER A 730 39.71 12.82 -29.36
C SER A 730 39.63 13.84 -28.23
N LEU A 731 39.89 15.12 -28.51
CA LEU A 731 39.79 16.19 -27.51
C LEU A 731 38.35 16.38 -27.02
N VAL A 732 37.37 16.36 -27.94
CA VAL A 732 35.94 16.44 -27.59
C VAL A 732 35.52 15.24 -26.75
N CYS A 733 35.96 14.04 -27.12
CA CYS A 733 35.73 12.81 -26.35
C CYS A 733 36.29 12.90 -24.93
N LEU A 734 37.57 13.24 -24.79
CA LEU A 734 38.24 13.35 -23.49
C LEU A 734 37.63 14.45 -22.62
N GLY A 735 37.27 15.60 -23.22
CA GLY A 735 36.61 16.70 -22.52
C GLY A 735 35.23 16.30 -21.98
N GLY A 736 34.38 15.74 -22.85
CA GLY A 736 33.04 15.26 -22.46
C GLY A 736 33.11 14.14 -21.42
N ALA A 737 33.93 13.12 -21.68
CA ALA A 737 34.11 11.99 -20.76
C ALA A 737 34.70 12.43 -19.40
N GLY A 738 35.61 13.41 -19.39
CA GLY A 738 36.17 14.00 -18.18
C GLY A 738 35.10 14.69 -17.34
N ILE A 739 34.25 15.53 -17.94
CA ILE A 739 33.12 16.19 -17.27
C ILE A 739 32.15 15.15 -16.72
N GLY A 740 31.72 14.18 -17.55
CA GLY A 740 30.81 13.11 -17.13
C GLY A 740 31.35 12.31 -15.95
N SER A 741 32.64 11.97 -15.98
CA SER A 741 33.33 11.25 -14.90
C SER A 741 33.39 12.05 -13.61
N LEU A 742 33.64 13.36 -13.68
CA LEU A 742 33.71 14.23 -12.50
C LEU A 742 32.34 14.35 -11.82
N ILE A 743 31.27 14.52 -12.61
CA ILE A 743 29.90 14.59 -12.10
C ILE A 743 29.50 13.25 -11.46
N ALA A 744 29.70 12.15 -12.19
CA ALA A 744 29.32 10.81 -11.75
C ALA A 744 30.04 10.34 -10.48
N LYS A 745 31.28 10.76 -10.23
CA LYS A 745 32.02 10.40 -9.02
C LYS A 745 31.61 11.20 -7.78
N ARG A 746 31.06 12.42 -7.97
CA ARG A 746 30.72 13.33 -6.86
C ARG A 746 29.28 13.24 -6.38
N ILE A 747 28.38 12.68 -7.20
CA ILE A 747 26.96 12.62 -6.86
C ILE A 747 26.68 11.60 -5.74
N GLU A 748 25.78 11.95 -4.81
CA GLU A 748 25.19 11.01 -3.84
C GLU A 748 24.12 10.14 -4.53
N ILE A 749 23.90 8.91 -4.04
CA ILE A 749 22.91 7.99 -4.64
C ILE A 749 21.46 8.47 -4.44
N THR A 750 21.21 9.21 -3.36
CA THR A 750 19.92 9.88 -3.14
C THR A 750 19.58 10.88 -4.24
N ASP A 751 20.61 11.44 -4.90
CA ASP A 751 20.52 12.44 -5.96
C ASP A 751 20.52 11.84 -7.38
N LEU A 752 20.48 10.51 -7.49
CA LEU A 752 20.45 9.82 -8.77
C LEU A 752 19.26 10.21 -9.67
N PRO A 753 18.01 10.37 -9.16
CA PRO A 753 16.86 10.67 -10.02
C PRO A 753 17.03 11.95 -10.84
N GLN A 754 17.56 13.01 -10.22
CA GLN A 754 17.83 14.25 -10.94
C GLN A 754 19.02 14.10 -11.90
N LEU A 755 20.07 13.37 -11.56
CA LEU A 755 21.19 13.15 -12.49
C LEU A 755 20.71 12.43 -13.76
N VAL A 756 19.86 11.41 -13.61
CA VAL A 756 19.23 10.67 -14.71
C VAL A 756 18.41 11.62 -15.60
N ALA A 757 17.59 12.50 -15.01
CA ALA A 757 16.87 13.53 -15.76
C ALA A 757 17.84 14.50 -16.47
N GLY A 758 18.93 14.91 -15.81
CA GLY A 758 19.98 15.72 -16.42
C GLY A 758 20.57 15.06 -17.68
N PHE A 759 20.92 13.77 -17.62
CA PHE A 759 21.48 13.04 -18.75
C PHE A 759 20.49 12.88 -19.92
N HIS A 760 19.20 12.62 -19.67
CA HIS A 760 18.20 12.59 -20.74
C HIS A 760 18.14 13.93 -21.48
N SER A 761 18.29 15.05 -20.77
CA SER A 761 18.30 16.36 -21.42
C SER A 761 19.46 16.50 -22.42
N LEU A 762 20.64 15.97 -22.07
CA LEU A 762 21.81 15.98 -22.96
C LEU A 762 21.59 15.13 -24.22
N VAL A 763 20.90 13.98 -24.10
CA VAL A 763 20.51 13.16 -25.27
C VAL A 763 19.55 13.94 -26.17
N GLY A 764 18.51 14.55 -25.58
CA GLY A 764 17.54 15.34 -26.34
C GLY A 764 18.18 16.52 -27.07
N ALA A 765 19.14 17.20 -26.42
CA ALA A 765 19.93 18.27 -27.03
C ALA A 765 20.81 17.74 -28.17
N ALA A 766 21.55 16.64 -27.95
CA ALA A 766 22.38 16.02 -28.98
C ALA A 766 21.56 15.64 -30.22
N ALA A 767 20.35 15.11 -30.04
CA ALA A 767 19.45 14.75 -31.12
C ALA A 767 19.00 15.95 -31.95
N VAL A 768 18.57 17.03 -31.31
CA VAL A 768 18.20 18.28 -32.00
C VAL A 768 19.40 18.84 -32.78
N LEU A 769 20.57 18.90 -32.15
CA LEU A 769 21.79 19.41 -32.79
C LEU A 769 22.19 18.56 -33.99
N THR A 770 22.13 17.23 -33.88
CA THR A 770 22.44 16.29 -34.96
C THR A 770 21.44 16.42 -36.11
N CYS A 771 20.14 16.55 -35.81
CA CYS A 771 19.13 16.78 -36.84
C CYS A 771 19.37 18.10 -37.59
N LEU A 772 19.62 19.19 -36.88
CA LEU A 772 19.90 20.48 -37.51
C LEU A 772 21.19 20.44 -38.35
N ALA A 773 22.25 19.83 -37.83
CA ALA A 773 23.51 19.68 -38.54
C ALA A 773 23.35 18.86 -39.83
N THR A 774 22.66 17.71 -39.74
CA THR A 774 22.39 16.83 -40.89
C THR A 774 21.55 17.53 -41.95
N TYR A 775 20.50 18.27 -41.55
CA TYR A 775 19.68 19.01 -42.50
C TYR A 775 20.48 20.06 -43.28
N ILE A 776 21.36 20.81 -42.60
CA ILE A 776 22.22 21.82 -43.23
C ILE A 776 23.25 21.14 -44.16
N HIS A 777 23.81 20.00 -43.74
CA HIS A 777 24.78 19.24 -44.52
C HIS A 777 24.18 18.68 -45.82
N GLU A 778 23.00 18.08 -45.74
CA GLU A 778 22.36 17.41 -46.88
C GLU A 778 21.47 18.30 -47.73
N LEU A 779 21.24 19.56 -47.32
CA LEU A 779 20.42 20.53 -48.05
C LEU A 779 20.68 20.54 -49.57
N PRO A 780 21.94 20.56 -50.06
CA PRO A 780 22.21 20.61 -51.50
C PRO A 780 21.86 19.32 -52.26
N MET A 781 21.73 18.20 -51.56
CA MET A 781 21.53 16.87 -52.14
C MET A 781 20.05 16.43 -52.18
N PHE A 782 19.19 17.08 -51.38
CA PHE A 782 17.78 16.71 -51.27
C PHE A 782 16.97 16.84 -52.57
N ASP A 783 17.39 17.68 -53.50
CA ASP A 783 16.69 17.84 -54.79
C ASP A 783 16.87 16.64 -55.71
N THR A 784 17.94 15.87 -55.51
CA THR A 784 18.31 14.72 -56.36
C THR A 784 18.16 13.37 -55.67
N ASP A 785 17.97 13.34 -54.35
CA ASP A 785 17.87 12.09 -53.58
C ASP A 785 16.42 11.55 -53.52
N PRO A 786 16.15 10.34 -54.07
CA PRO A 786 14.84 9.69 -53.96
C PRO A 786 14.40 9.43 -52.51
N ALA A 787 15.33 9.35 -51.57
CA ALA A 787 15.07 9.15 -50.15
C ALA A 787 14.87 10.46 -49.35
N ALA A 788 15.01 11.63 -49.98
CA ALA A 788 15.01 12.93 -49.31
C ALA A 788 13.81 13.13 -48.38
N ASN A 789 12.60 12.73 -48.80
CA ASN A 789 11.40 12.89 -47.97
C ASN A 789 11.41 12.02 -46.71
N MET A 790 12.01 10.82 -46.79
CA MET A 790 12.16 9.93 -45.64
C MET A 790 13.16 10.52 -44.64
N VAL A 791 14.33 10.96 -45.12
CA VAL A 791 15.34 11.61 -44.28
C VAL A 791 14.79 12.87 -43.62
N LYS A 792 14.13 13.75 -44.40
CA LYS A 792 13.41 14.94 -43.89
C LYS A 792 12.37 14.59 -42.83
N THR A 793 11.65 13.48 -42.99
CA THR A 793 10.68 13.02 -41.98
C THR A 793 11.38 12.62 -40.68
N ALA A 794 12.45 11.84 -40.76
CA ALA A 794 13.23 11.42 -39.60
C ALA A 794 13.87 12.63 -38.89
N LEU A 795 14.42 13.60 -39.63
CA LEU A 795 14.97 14.85 -39.11
C LEU A 795 13.93 15.66 -38.32
N PHE A 796 12.73 15.82 -38.88
CA PHE A 796 11.65 16.56 -38.24
C PHE A 796 11.20 15.88 -36.94
N LEU A 797 10.98 14.56 -36.99
CA LEU A 797 10.55 13.79 -35.81
C LEU A 797 11.64 13.73 -34.74
N GLY A 798 12.90 13.53 -35.12
CA GLY A 798 14.04 13.58 -34.20
C GLY A 798 14.18 14.93 -33.51
N THR A 799 14.00 16.02 -34.25
CA THR A 799 13.99 17.39 -33.70
C THR A 799 12.84 17.59 -32.70
N TYR A 800 11.63 17.15 -33.04
CA TYR A 800 10.46 17.25 -32.16
C TYR A 800 10.64 16.44 -30.87
N ILE A 801 11.01 15.17 -30.98
CA ILE A 801 11.19 14.27 -29.83
C ILE A 801 12.35 14.76 -28.95
N GLY A 802 13.47 15.14 -29.57
CA GLY A 802 14.64 15.68 -28.89
C GLY A 802 14.32 16.97 -28.12
N GLY A 803 13.57 17.89 -28.72
CA GLY A 803 13.17 19.15 -28.08
C GLY A 803 12.26 18.95 -26.86
N VAL A 804 11.25 18.06 -26.97
CA VAL A 804 10.40 17.68 -25.81
C VAL A 804 11.24 17.02 -24.72
N THR A 805 12.16 16.13 -25.09
CA THR A 805 13.02 15.40 -24.16
C THR A 805 13.97 16.33 -23.42
N PHE A 806 14.60 17.27 -24.13
CA PHE A 806 15.52 18.25 -23.58
C PHE A 806 14.86 19.08 -22.48
N SER A 807 13.79 19.79 -22.81
CA SER A 807 13.18 20.73 -21.87
C SER A 807 12.34 20.04 -20.79
N GLY A 808 11.65 18.95 -21.13
CA GLY A 808 10.92 18.15 -20.15
C GLY A 808 11.85 17.62 -19.06
N SER A 809 13.01 17.12 -19.47
CA SER A 809 13.97 16.55 -18.51
C SER A 809 14.64 17.63 -17.65
N LEU A 810 14.86 18.84 -18.18
CA LEU A 810 15.33 19.98 -17.38
C LEU A 810 14.30 20.43 -16.33
N VAL A 811 13.01 20.44 -16.66
CA VAL A 811 11.96 20.74 -15.68
C VAL A 811 11.87 19.63 -14.63
N ALA A 812 11.96 18.36 -15.03
CA ALA A 812 12.00 17.24 -14.10
C ALA A 812 13.21 17.34 -13.14
N TYR A 813 14.41 17.62 -13.67
CA TYR A 813 15.61 17.92 -12.88
C TYR A 813 15.35 19.04 -11.87
N GLY A 814 14.82 20.18 -12.33
CA GLY A 814 14.56 21.34 -11.48
C GLY A 814 13.57 21.03 -10.33
N LYS A 815 12.54 20.22 -10.59
CA LYS A 815 11.58 19.80 -9.57
C LYS A 815 12.17 18.81 -8.56
N LEU A 816 12.96 17.84 -9.03
CA LEU A 816 13.58 16.82 -8.16
C LEU A 816 14.66 17.43 -7.26
N GLN A 817 15.45 18.36 -7.80
CA GLN A 817 16.48 19.12 -7.09
C GLN A 817 15.90 20.15 -6.11
N GLY A 818 14.60 20.47 -6.22
CA GLY A 818 13.94 21.51 -5.42
C GLY A 818 14.24 22.94 -5.85
N LEU A 819 14.80 23.13 -7.06
CA LEU A 819 14.96 24.44 -7.70
C LEU A 819 13.61 25.00 -8.18
N LEU A 820 12.68 24.10 -8.52
CA LEU A 820 11.30 24.39 -8.87
C LEU A 820 10.36 23.78 -7.84
N SER A 821 9.17 24.38 -7.67
CA SER A 821 8.14 23.81 -6.80
C SER A 821 7.73 22.41 -7.28
N SER A 822 7.62 21.47 -6.35
CA SER A 822 7.12 20.12 -6.60
C SER A 822 5.62 20.07 -6.89
N ALA A 823 4.88 21.14 -6.59
CA ALA A 823 3.46 21.23 -6.92
C ALA A 823 3.24 21.25 -8.45
N PRO A 824 2.13 20.68 -8.94
CA PRO A 824 1.75 20.80 -10.35
C PRO A 824 1.39 22.26 -10.69
N LEU A 825 2.06 22.85 -11.68
CA LEU A 825 1.76 24.20 -12.17
C LEU A 825 0.62 24.14 -13.19
N LEU A 826 -0.58 24.55 -12.78
CA LEU A 826 -1.78 24.45 -13.61
C LEU A 826 -2.09 25.78 -14.30
N LEU A 827 -1.68 25.92 -15.56
CA LEU A 827 -2.02 27.09 -16.39
C LEU A 827 -3.51 27.08 -16.78
N PRO A 828 -4.21 28.24 -16.78
CA PRO A 828 -5.55 28.35 -17.35
C PRO A 828 -5.57 27.90 -18.82
N GLY A 829 -6.47 26.99 -19.18
CA GLY A 829 -6.57 26.49 -20.56
C GLY A 829 -5.40 25.60 -21.02
N ARG A 830 -4.62 24.98 -20.10
CA ARG A 830 -3.44 24.16 -20.43
C ARG A 830 -3.65 23.12 -21.54
N HIS A 831 -4.82 22.50 -21.59
CA HIS A 831 -5.12 21.49 -22.61
C HIS A 831 -5.24 22.11 -24.00
N ALA A 832 -5.86 23.29 -24.11
CA ALA A 832 -5.94 24.04 -25.35
C ALA A 832 -4.55 24.55 -25.78
N LEU A 833 -3.72 25.00 -24.83
CA LEU A 833 -2.33 25.38 -25.10
C LEU A 833 -1.52 24.20 -25.66
N ASN A 834 -1.54 23.05 -24.98
CA ASN A 834 -0.79 21.86 -25.41
C ASN A 834 -1.32 21.30 -26.75
N ALA A 835 -2.64 21.28 -26.95
CA ALA A 835 -3.23 20.92 -28.24
C ALA A 835 -2.82 21.90 -29.36
N GLY A 836 -2.75 23.20 -29.05
CA GLY A 836 -2.26 24.23 -29.95
C GLY A 836 -0.78 24.07 -30.31
N LEU A 837 0.08 23.77 -29.33
CA LEU A 837 1.50 23.48 -29.56
C LEU A 837 1.69 22.24 -30.45
N LEU A 838 0.90 21.19 -30.21
CA LEU A 838 0.92 19.99 -31.06
C LEU A 838 0.42 20.31 -32.48
N ALA A 839 -0.70 21.01 -32.62
CA ALA A 839 -1.23 21.42 -33.92
C ALA A 839 -0.24 22.33 -34.68
N GLY A 840 0.46 23.22 -33.96
CA GLY A 840 1.52 24.05 -34.50
C GLY A 840 2.69 23.24 -35.05
N ASN A 841 3.13 22.19 -34.35
CA ASN A 841 4.15 21.27 -34.86
C ASN A 841 3.67 20.52 -36.11
N VAL A 842 2.41 20.04 -36.13
CA VAL A 842 1.83 19.39 -37.34
C VAL A 842 1.78 20.37 -38.51
N ALA A 843 1.38 21.62 -38.28
CA ALA A 843 1.37 22.66 -39.30
C ALA A 843 2.78 22.98 -39.81
N ALA A 844 3.77 23.07 -38.91
CA ALA A 844 5.17 23.25 -39.28
C ALA A 844 5.68 22.08 -40.13
N MET A 845 5.29 20.83 -39.82
CA MET A 845 5.62 19.66 -40.63
C MET A 845 5.01 19.75 -42.04
N ILE A 846 3.73 20.10 -42.15
CA ILE A 846 3.06 20.25 -43.46
C ILE A 846 3.77 21.33 -44.28
N PHE A 847 4.11 22.47 -43.67
CA PHE A 847 4.80 23.56 -44.36
C PHE A 847 6.23 23.20 -44.75
N TYR A 848 6.94 22.46 -43.89
CA TYR A 848 8.27 21.93 -44.12
C TYR A 848 8.35 21.07 -45.39
N PHE A 849 7.32 20.25 -45.66
CA PHE A 849 7.23 19.47 -46.90
C PHE A 849 6.64 20.25 -48.09
N ALA A 850 5.74 21.20 -47.84
CA ALA A 850 5.10 21.95 -48.91
C ALA A 850 6.02 23.00 -49.54
N ASN A 851 6.91 23.60 -48.75
CA ASN A 851 7.85 24.63 -49.21
C ASN A 851 9.28 24.32 -48.75
N PRO A 852 10.07 23.57 -49.56
CA PRO A 852 11.42 23.15 -49.22
C PRO A 852 12.38 24.32 -48.89
N ALA A 853 12.13 25.50 -49.44
CA ALA A 853 12.94 26.71 -49.21
C ALA A 853 12.96 27.17 -47.73
N TYR A 854 11.95 26.81 -46.93
CA TYR A 854 11.83 27.23 -45.52
C TYR A 854 12.13 26.09 -44.54
N GLY A 855 12.82 25.04 -44.98
CA GLY A 855 12.90 23.83 -44.17
C GLY A 855 13.71 24.01 -42.89
N LEU A 856 14.79 24.80 -42.90
CA LEU A 856 15.59 25.07 -41.70
C LEU A 856 14.81 25.91 -40.69
N GLU A 857 14.07 26.91 -41.16
CA GLU A 857 13.20 27.76 -40.35
C GLU A 857 12.11 26.92 -39.69
N MET A 858 11.50 25.98 -40.43
CA MET A 858 10.48 25.09 -39.86
C MET A 858 11.06 24.13 -38.83
N LEU A 859 12.30 23.62 -39.01
CA LEU A 859 12.98 22.86 -37.94
C LEU A 859 13.27 23.73 -36.71
N GLY A 860 13.62 25.00 -36.89
CA GLY A 860 13.75 25.98 -35.82
C GLY A 860 12.42 26.24 -35.08
N VAL A 861 11.32 26.40 -35.83
CA VAL A 861 9.96 26.52 -35.26
C VAL A 861 9.58 25.26 -34.47
N THR A 862 9.79 24.07 -35.03
CA THR A 862 9.55 22.80 -34.35
C THR A 862 10.39 22.67 -33.08
N THR A 863 11.66 23.08 -33.11
CA THR A 863 12.53 23.12 -31.92
C THR A 863 11.93 24.01 -30.82
N ALA A 864 11.50 25.22 -31.17
CA ALA A 864 10.90 26.15 -30.21
C ALA A 864 9.56 25.62 -29.64
N LEU A 865 8.68 25.08 -30.49
CA LEU A 865 7.38 24.57 -30.09
C LEU A 865 7.50 23.30 -29.24
N SER A 866 8.34 22.34 -29.64
CA SER A 866 8.59 21.10 -28.90
C SER A 866 9.26 21.37 -27.54
N THR A 867 10.25 22.26 -27.49
CA THR A 867 10.88 22.71 -26.24
C THR A 867 9.85 23.36 -25.32
N THR A 868 8.99 24.24 -25.85
CA THR A 868 7.91 24.85 -25.06
C THR A 868 6.93 23.79 -24.55
N MET A 869 6.57 22.81 -25.40
CA MET A 869 5.67 21.72 -25.06
C MET A 869 6.23 20.82 -23.96
N GLY A 870 7.53 20.51 -23.99
CA GLY A 870 8.19 19.74 -22.92
C GLY A 870 8.14 20.46 -21.57
N VAL A 871 8.30 21.80 -21.56
CA VAL A 871 8.14 22.61 -20.35
C VAL A 871 6.69 22.58 -19.85
N THR A 872 5.72 22.86 -20.73
CA THR A 872 4.31 22.99 -20.33
C THR A 872 3.70 21.67 -19.85
N LEU A 873 4.04 20.56 -20.50
CA LEU A 873 3.60 19.22 -20.07
C LEU A 873 4.23 18.84 -18.73
N THR A 874 5.55 18.95 -18.60
CA THR A 874 6.26 18.47 -17.40
C THR A 874 5.99 19.35 -16.17
N ALA A 875 5.85 20.68 -16.36
CA ALA A 875 5.56 21.59 -15.26
C ALA A 875 4.17 21.32 -14.63
N ALA A 876 3.22 20.81 -15.39
CA ALA A 876 1.88 20.47 -14.92
C ALA A 876 1.83 19.16 -14.10
N ILE A 877 2.93 18.40 -14.04
CA ILE A 877 2.99 17.12 -13.33
C ILE A 877 3.53 17.33 -11.91
N GLY A 878 2.89 16.68 -10.93
CA GLY A 878 3.28 16.76 -9.51
C GLY A 878 4.56 15.98 -9.20
N GLY A 879 5.21 16.35 -8.09
CA GLY A 879 6.54 15.85 -7.74
C GLY A 879 6.68 14.35 -7.51
N ALA A 880 5.62 13.61 -7.15
CA ALA A 880 5.72 12.15 -7.01
C ALA A 880 5.09 11.35 -8.16
N ASP A 881 4.49 12.04 -9.14
CA ASP A 881 4.27 11.47 -10.46
C ASP A 881 5.52 11.64 -11.34
N MET A 882 6.52 12.40 -10.87
CA MET A 882 7.78 12.65 -11.57
C MET A 882 8.57 11.39 -11.96
N PRO A 883 8.60 10.29 -11.18
CA PRO A 883 9.28 9.06 -11.60
C PRO A 883 8.72 8.51 -12.93
N VAL A 884 7.40 8.62 -13.15
CA VAL A 884 6.77 8.23 -14.43
C VAL A 884 7.30 9.12 -15.55
N VAL A 885 7.37 10.43 -15.33
CA VAL A 885 7.90 11.37 -16.32
C VAL A 885 9.34 11.05 -16.71
N ILE A 886 10.20 10.72 -15.75
CA ILE A 886 11.60 10.35 -16.01
C ILE A 886 11.65 9.13 -16.95
N THR A 887 10.83 8.11 -16.71
CA THR A 887 10.79 6.90 -17.57
C THR A 887 10.21 7.17 -18.96
N VAL A 888 9.22 8.07 -19.09
CA VAL A 888 8.66 8.48 -20.39
C VAL A 888 9.71 9.23 -21.21
N LEU A 889 10.43 10.16 -20.58
CA LEU A 889 11.48 10.92 -21.24
C LEU A 889 12.70 10.04 -21.57
N ASN A 890 12.99 9.02 -20.75
CA ASN A 890 13.95 7.96 -21.12
C ASN A 890 13.52 7.25 -22.41
N SER A 891 12.24 6.86 -22.51
CA SER A 891 11.68 6.25 -23.73
C SER A 891 11.86 7.18 -24.95
N TYR A 892 11.54 8.47 -24.79
CA TYR A 892 11.70 9.45 -25.87
C TYR A 892 13.16 9.62 -26.31
N SER A 893 14.12 9.55 -25.38
CA SER A 893 15.55 9.57 -25.74
C SER A 893 15.92 8.40 -26.65
N GLY A 894 15.34 7.20 -26.45
CA GLY A 894 15.52 6.05 -27.34
C GLY A 894 14.87 6.23 -28.71
N TRP A 895 13.66 6.80 -28.76
CA TRP A 895 13.00 7.07 -30.05
C TRP A 895 13.66 8.19 -30.85
N ALA A 896 14.25 9.19 -30.19
CA ALA A 896 15.09 10.19 -30.85
C ALA A 896 16.32 9.54 -31.50
N LEU A 897 16.96 8.60 -30.80
CA LEU A 897 18.07 7.84 -31.34
C LEU A 897 17.67 6.93 -32.52
N CYS A 898 16.44 6.38 -32.51
CA CYS A 898 15.91 5.69 -33.68
C CYS A 898 15.76 6.63 -34.88
N ALA A 899 15.25 7.85 -34.66
CA ALA A 899 15.14 8.85 -35.71
C ALA A 899 16.51 9.22 -36.28
N GLU A 900 17.54 9.36 -35.43
CA GLU A 900 18.94 9.50 -35.85
C GLU A 900 19.43 8.32 -36.68
N GLY A 901 19.13 7.08 -36.25
CA GLY A 901 19.48 5.87 -36.98
C GLY A 901 18.81 5.79 -38.36
N PHE A 902 17.55 6.20 -38.49
CA PHE A 902 16.86 6.26 -39.79
C PHE A 902 17.46 7.32 -40.72
N MET A 903 17.75 8.53 -40.22
CA MET A 903 18.29 9.58 -41.09
C MET A 903 19.75 9.34 -41.49
N LEU A 904 20.58 8.75 -40.61
CA LEU A 904 21.98 8.44 -40.89
C LEU A 904 22.19 7.04 -41.49
N ASN A 905 21.11 6.31 -41.78
CA ASN A 905 21.13 4.92 -42.22
C ASN A 905 22.03 4.02 -41.33
N ASN A 906 21.94 4.18 -40.01
CA ASN A 906 22.81 3.53 -39.04
C ASN A 906 22.03 2.48 -38.22
N GLN A 907 22.38 1.20 -38.40
CA GLN A 907 21.71 0.08 -37.72
C GLN A 907 21.96 0.07 -36.21
N LEU A 908 23.18 0.40 -35.77
CA LEU A 908 23.54 0.41 -34.35
C LEU A 908 22.67 1.40 -33.56
N MET A 909 22.52 2.62 -34.08
CA MET A 909 21.68 3.65 -33.46
C MET A 909 20.20 3.22 -33.42
N THR A 910 19.71 2.60 -34.49
CA THR A 910 18.32 2.08 -34.53
C THR A 910 18.09 0.96 -33.52
N ILE A 911 19.01 -0.02 -33.43
CA ILE A 911 18.90 -1.14 -32.48
C ILE A 911 18.94 -0.63 -31.04
N VAL A 912 19.93 0.20 -30.73
CA VAL A 912 20.11 0.78 -29.40
C VAL A 912 18.95 1.70 -29.03
N GLY A 913 18.47 2.52 -29.96
CA GLY A 913 17.32 3.38 -29.76
C GLY A 913 16.05 2.61 -29.45
N ALA A 914 15.77 1.52 -30.17
CA ALA A 914 14.59 0.69 -29.94
C ALA A 914 14.66 -0.02 -28.58
N LEU A 915 15.86 -0.44 -28.17
CA LEU A 915 16.12 -1.05 -26.86
C LEU A 915 15.85 -0.07 -25.71
N ILE A 916 16.34 1.17 -25.80
CA ILE A 916 16.11 2.22 -24.79
C ILE A 916 14.64 2.66 -24.79
N GLY A 917 14.06 2.84 -25.98
CA GLY A 917 12.68 3.27 -26.17
C GLY A 917 11.70 2.30 -25.54
N SER A 918 11.87 0.99 -25.81
CA SER A 918 11.08 -0.07 -25.19
C SER A 918 11.30 -0.16 -23.67
N SER A 919 12.55 -0.01 -23.20
CA SER A 919 12.87 0.01 -21.77
C SER A 919 12.12 1.09 -21.00
N GLY A 920 12.23 2.34 -21.46
CA GLY A 920 11.52 3.47 -20.84
C GLY A 920 10.00 3.27 -20.84
N ALA A 921 9.43 2.77 -21.94
CA ALA A 921 8.00 2.54 -22.08
C ALA A 921 7.48 1.47 -21.11
N ILE A 922 8.22 0.37 -20.94
CA ILE A 922 7.88 -0.71 -19.99
C ILE A 922 7.96 -0.21 -18.56
N LEU A 923 9.03 0.51 -18.20
CA LEU A 923 9.15 1.10 -16.86
C LEU A 923 8.02 2.10 -16.57
N SER A 924 7.64 2.94 -17.53
CA SER A 924 6.48 3.82 -17.41
C SER A 924 5.19 3.03 -17.16
N TYR A 925 4.99 1.94 -17.90
CA TYR A 925 3.83 1.07 -17.73
C TYR A 925 3.79 0.41 -16.35
N ILE A 926 4.91 -0.16 -15.88
CA ILE A 926 5.03 -0.79 -14.55
C ILE A 926 4.69 0.22 -13.46
N MET A 927 5.25 1.43 -13.52
CA MET A 927 4.96 2.49 -12.56
C MET A 927 3.50 2.94 -12.59
N CYS A 928 2.93 3.15 -13.77
CA CYS A 928 1.51 3.48 -13.93
C CYS A 928 0.59 2.39 -13.34
N LYS A 929 0.88 1.11 -13.63
CA LYS A 929 0.12 -0.03 -13.10
C LYS A 929 0.23 -0.12 -11.58
N ALA A 930 1.43 0.06 -11.02
CA ALA A 930 1.65 0.04 -9.57
C ALA A 930 1.00 1.21 -8.82
N MET A 931 0.65 2.30 -9.51
CA MET A 931 -0.11 3.43 -8.94
C MET A 931 -1.62 3.32 -9.23
N ASN A 932 -2.06 2.30 -9.97
CA ASN A 932 -3.40 2.20 -10.54
C ASN A 932 -3.84 3.46 -11.32
N ARG A 933 -2.93 4.05 -12.09
CA ARG A 933 -3.19 5.25 -12.92
C ARG A 933 -2.74 5.03 -14.34
N SER A 934 -3.57 5.41 -15.31
CA SER A 934 -3.20 5.35 -16.72
C SER A 934 -2.17 6.43 -17.07
N LEU A 935 -1.33 6.17 -18.07
CA LEU A 935 -0.32 7.14 -18.53
C LEU A 935 -0.94 8.50 -18.95
N PRO A 936 -2.08 8.57 -19.69
CA PRO A 936 -2.74 9.84 -19.96
C PRO A 936 -3.18 10.58 -18.69
N ASN A 937 -3.66 9.88 -17.66
CA ASN A 937 -4.06 10.50 -16.39
C ASN A 937 -2.87 11.12 -15.66
N VAL A 938 -1.68 10.52 -15.78
CA VAL A 938 -0.43 11.05 -15.20
C VAL A 938 0.07 12.27 -15.98
N ILE A 939 0.19 12.18 -17.31
CA ILE A 939 0.78 13.24 -18.14
C ILE A 939 -0.15 14.46 -18.31
N LEU A 940 -1.46 14.25 -18.48
CA LEU A 940 -2.40 15.35 -18.73
C LEU A 940 -3.01 15.93 -17.44
N GLY A 941 -2.95 15.18 -16.33
CA GLY A 941 -3.48 15.53 -15.02
C GLY A 941 -5.01 15.64 -14.99
N GLY A 942 -5.66 15.04 -13.99
CA GLY A 942 -7.07 15.29 -13.67
C GLY A 942 -8.13 14.53 -14.47
N PHE A 943 -7.75 13.60 -15.35
CA PHE A 943 -8.71 12.61 -15.88
C PHE A 943 -8.82 11.44 -14.89
N GLY A 944 -10.03 11.12 -14.45
CA GLY A 944 -10.33 9.92 -13.65
C GLY A 944 -10.22 10.03 -12.13
N ALA A 945 -10.23 11.24 -11.54
CA ALA A 945 -10.40 11.36 -10.08
C ALA A 945 -11.79 10.82 -9.67
N PRO A 946 -11.90 10.10 -8.53
CA PRO A 946 -13.19 9.60 -8.03
C PRO A 946 -14.19 10.75 -7.88
N THR A 947 -15.44 10.52 -8.28
CA THR A 947 -16.51 11.54 -8.22
C THR A 947 -17.19 11.62 -6.84
N GLY A 948 -16.93 10.66 -5.96
CA GLY A 948 -17.50 10.62 -4.60
C GLY A 948 -16.62 11.33 -3.56
N LYS A 949 -17.23 11.67 -2.41
CA LYS A 949 -16.47 12.16 -1.25
C LYS A 949 -15.73 10.97 -0.60
N PRO A 950 -14.43 11.09 -0.32
CA PRO A 950 -13.70 10.07 0.44
C PRO A 950 -14.33 9.84 1.81
N ARG A 951 -14.21 8.61 2.33
CA ARG A 951 -14.68 8.26 3.67
C ARG A 951 -13.90 9.04 4.73
N GLU A 952 -14.61 9.70 5.65
CA GLU A 952 -13.94 10.37 6.78
C GLU A 952 -13.34 9.34 7.73
N VAL A 953 -12.05 9.52 8.05
CA VAL A 953 -11.35 8.71 9.02
C VAL A 953 -11.70 9.23 10.42
N THR A 954 -12.44 8.44 11.19
CA THR A 954 -12.84 8.77 12.57
C THR A 954 -12.16 7.81 13.56
N GLY A 955 -11.57 8.35 14.62
CA GLY A 955 -10.90 7.54 15.64
C GLY A 955 -9.77 8.29 16.36
N THR A 956 -9.27 7.70 17.45
CA THR A 956 -8.05 8.13 18.14
C THR A 956 -6.90 7.22 17.75
N HIS A 957 -5.70 7.75 17.57
CA HIS A 957 -4.52 6.93 17.33
C HIS A 957 -3.88 6.50 18.65
N THR A 958 -3.26 5.33 18.67
CA THR A 958 -2.44 4.87 19.79
C THR A 958 -1.01 5.37 19.59
N GLU A 959 -0.41 6.01 20.58
CA GLU A 959 0.99 6.46 20.54
C GLU A 959 1.86 5.60 21.44
N ILE A 960 3.08 5.29 20.99
CA ILE A 960 4.09 4.54 21.73
C ILE A 960 5.40 5.32 21.77
N ASN A 961 6.18 5.15 22.84
CA ASN A 961 7.52 5.71 22.96
C ASN A 961 8.59 4.72 22.47
N VAL A 962 9.85 5.16 22.44
CA VAL A 962 10.98 4.34 21.98
C VAL A 962 11.18 3.09 22.85
N ASP A 963 10.98 3.18 24.17
CA ASP A 963 11.16 2.05 25.08
C ASP A 963 10.14 0.93 24.80
N GLY A 964 8.86 1.28 24.66
CA GLY A 964 7.81 0.32 24.32
C GLY A 964 7.99 -0.27 22.92
N ALA A 965 8.45 0.53 21.96
CA ALA A 965 8.76 0.03 20.62
C ALA A 965 9.94 -0.96 20.63
N ALA A 966 11.00 -0.69 21.40
CA ALA A 966 12.14 -1.60 21.56
C ALA A 966 11.72 -2.91 22.24
N GLU A 967 10.85 -2.86 23.24
CA GLU A 967 10.28 -4.04 23.89
C GLU A 967 9.50 -4.92 22.90
N LEU A 968 8.63 -4.32 22.07
CA LEU A 968 7.89 -5.05 21.03
C LEU A 968 8.83 -5.70 20.01
N ILE A 969 9.87 -4.99 19.57
CA ILE A 969 10.88 -5.53 18.65
C ILE A 969 11.62 -6.73 19.29
N ASN A 970 11.97 -6.63 20.57
CA ASN A 970 12.65 -7.71 21.30
C ASN A 970 11.74 -8.94 21.50
N ASN A 971 10.43 -8.76 21.67
CA ASN A 971 9.49 -9.86 21.86
C ASN A 971 9.03 -10.53 20.55
N SER A 972 9.26 -9.91 19.39
CA SER A 972 8.81 -10.40 18.08
C SER A 972 9.81 -11.36 17.43
N LYS A 973 9.37 -12.38 16.70
CA LYS A 973 10.27 -13.30 15.96
C LYS A 973 10.30 -13.01 14.47
N ASN A 974 9.12 -12.78 13.88
CA ASN A 974 8.96 -12.43 12.47
C ASN A 974 8.68 -10.94 12.33
N ILE A 975 9.63 -10.20 11.74
CA ILE A 975 9.57 -8.74 11.60
C ILE A 975 9.68 -8.36 10.12
N ILE A 976 8.75 -7.55 9.63
CA ILE A 976 8.84 -6.95 8.29
C ILE A 976 9.05 -5.45 8.43
N ILE A 977 10.03 -4.91 7.72
CA ILE A 977 10.26 -3.47 7.63
C ILE A 977 9.71 -2.99 6.29
N VAL A 978 8.81 -2.00 6.33
CA VAL A 978 8.26 -1.35 5.14
C VAL A 978 8.82 0.07 5.06
N PRO A 979 9.94 0.25 4.34
CA PRO A 979 10.56 1.55 4.16
C PRO A 979 9.80 2.39 3.13
N GLY A 980 9.75 3.70 3.36
CA GLY A 980 9.34 4.68 2.36
C GLY A 980 10.43 5.72 2.12
N TYR A 981 10.16 6.67 1.23
CA TYR A 981 11.13 7.72 0.89
C TYR A 981 11.56 8.57 2.12
N GLY A 982 10.70 8.69 3.14
CA GLY A 982 11.03 9.40 4.37
C GLY A 982 12.22 8.82 5.14
N LEU A 983 12.46 7.50 5.07
CA LEU A 983 13.62 6.84 5.68
C LEU A 983 14.92 7.33 5.04
N CYS A 984 14.94 7.40 3.71
CA CYS A 984 16.13 7.79 2.95
C CYS A 984 16.42 9.28 3.04
N VAL A 985 15.39 10.13 3.04
CA VAL A 985 15.54 11.58 3.23
C VAL A 985 16.20 11.90 4.57
N ALA A 986 15.88 11.13 5.60
CA ALA A 986 16.50 11.29 6.92
C ALA A 986 17.89 10.63 7.04
N LYS A 987 18.38 9.95 6.00
CA LYS A 987 19.58 9.09 6.05
C LYS A 987 19.48 8.00 7.14
N ALA A 988 18.27 7.48 7.40
CA ALA A 988 17.99 6.50 8.44
C ALA A 988 18.19 5.04 8.00
N GLN A 989 18.52 4.79 6.73
CA GLN A 989 18.85 3.45 6.22
C GLN A 989 20.04 2.80 6.95
N TYR A 990 21.04 3.58 7.34
CA TYR A 990 22.25 3.08 8.01
C TYR A 990 21.97 2.47 9.40
N PRO A 991 21.34 3.19 10.36
CA PRO A 991 21.01 2.59 11.65
C PRO A 991 20.02 1.44 11.53
N ILE A 992 19.11 1.47 10.54
CA ILE A 992 18.19 0.35 10.27
C ILE A 992 18.94 -0.89 9.79
N ALA A 993 19.89 -0.75 8.85
CA ALA A 993 20.70 -1.87 8.38
C ALA A 993 21.49 -2.51 9.54
N GLU A 994 22.06 -1.69 10.42
CA GLU A 994 22.78 -2.17 11.61
C GLU A 994 21.85 -2.86 12.62
N MET A 995 20.65 -2.30 12.83
CA MET A 995 19.62 -2.89 13.68
C MET A 995 19.17 -4.26 13.14
N VAL A 996 18.93 -4.36 11.84
CA VAL A 996 18.56 -5.62 11.17
C VAL A 996 19.67 -6.65 11.32
N LYS A 997 20.93 -6.25 11.15
CA LYS A 997 22.09 -7.14 11.36
C LYS A 997 22.12 -7.70 12.79
N SER A 998 21.94 -6.83 13.79
CA SER A 998 21.89 -7.22 15.21
C SER A 998 20.71 -8.16 15.50
N LEU A 999 19.50 -7.85 15.01
CA LEU A 999 18.32 -8.70 15.23
C LEU A 999 18.45 -10.07 14.55
N ARG A 1000 18.98 -10.13 13.32
CA ARG A 1000 19.22 -11.40 12.61
C ARG A 1000 20.29 -12.24 13.30
N ALA A 1001 21.32 -11.62 13.89
CA ALA A 1001 22.31 -12.33 14.71
C ALA A 1001 21.69 -13.03 15.94
N ARG A 1002 20.53 -12.57 16.42
CA ARG A 1002 19.73 -13.20 17.48
C ARG A 1002 18.73 -14.23 16.98
N GLY A 1003 18.80 -14.63 15.70
CA GLY A 1003 17.91 -15.62 15.10
C GLY A 1003 16.50 -15.12 14.79
N LYS A 1004 16.26 -13.80 14.79
CA LYS A 1004 14.98 -13.22 14.33
C LYS A 1004 14.92 -13.23 12.81
N ASN A 1005 13.73 -13.49 12.26
CA ASN A 1005 13.48 -13.39 10.83
C ASN A 1005 13.09 -11.93 10.51
N VAL A 1006 14.01 -11.17 9.92
CA VAL A 1006 13.82 -9.75 9.60
C VAL A 1006 13.99 -9.53 8.10
N ARG A 1007 12.93 -9.07 7.45
CA ARG A 1007 12.85 -8.85 5.99
C ARG A 1007 12.36 -7.44 5.67
N PHE A 1008 12.63 -6.98 4.45
CA PHE A 1008 12.14 -5.71 3.92
C PHE A 1008 11.08 -5.97 2.85
N GLY A 1009 9.95 -5.27 2.94
CA GLY A 1009 8.92 -5.26 1.90
C GLY A 1009 8.97 -3.96 1.10
N ILE A 1010 9.32 -4.03 -0.18
CA ILE A 1010 9.46 -2.88 -1.05
C ILE A 1010 8.23 -2.72 -1.95
N HIS A 1011 7.64 -1.53 -1.88
CA HIS A 1011 6.58 -1.17 -2.80
C HIS A 1011 7.19 -0.66 -4.13
N PRO A 1012 6.69 -1.06 -5.32
CA PRO A 1012 7.33 -0.72 -6.60
C PRO A 1012 7.55 0.77 -6.86
N VAL A 1013 6.63 1.62 -6.35
CA VAL A 1013 6.74 3.09 -6.46
C VAL A 1013 7.28 3.80 -5.22
N ALA A 1014 7.82 3.06 -4.24
CA ALA A 1014 8.46 3.68 -3.08
C ALA A 1014 9.78 4.35 -3.48
N GLY A 1015 9.81 5.69 -3.44
CA GLY A 1015 10.99 6.48 -3.78
C GLY A 1015 10.67 7.60 -4.76
N ARG A 1016 11.71 8.13 -5.41
CA ARG A 1016 11.62 9.13 -6.49
C ARG A 1016 12.08 8.60 -7.84
N MET A 1017 12.43 7.32 -7.93
CA MET A 1017 12.85 6.62 -9.14
C MET A 1017 12.58 5.11 -8.97
N PRO A 1018 12.24 4.37 -10.06
CA PRO A 1018 12.00 2.93 -9.98
C PRO A 1018 13.21 2.18 -9.39
N GLY A 1019 12.99 1.38 -8.34
CA GLY A 1019 14.03 0.60 -7.67
C GLY A 1019 15.02 1.42 -6.83
N GLN A 1020 14.76 2.71 -6.59
CA GLN A 1020 15.69 3.58 -5.84
C GLN A 1020 15.92 3.06 -4.42
N LEU A 1021 14.86 2.56 -3.78
CA LEU A 1021 14.92 2.10 -2.39
C LEU A 1021 15.81 0.87 -2.25
N ASN A 1022 15.79 -0.05 -3.22
CA ASN A 1022 16.67 -1.23 -3.25
C ASN A 1022 18.15 -0.79 -3.27
N VAL A 1023 18.51 0.18 -4.12
CA VAL A 1023 19.89 0.70 -4.19
C VAL A 1023 20.31 1.39 -2.89
N LEU A 1024 19.42 2.18 -2.27
CA LEU A 1024 19.72 2.88 -1.01
C LEU A 1024 19.87 1.93 0.18
N LEU A 1025 19.12 0.82 0.19
CA LEU A 1025 19.29 -0.23 1.19
C LEU A 1025 20.59 -1.02 0.95
N ALA A 1026 20.92 -1.31 -0.31
CA ALA A 1026 22.20 -1.93 -0.67
C ALA A 1026 23.40 -1.03 -0.28
N GLU A 1027 23.30 0.29 -0.50
CA GLU A 1027 24.29 1.27 -0.04
C GLU A 1027 24.49 1.22 1.49
N ALA A 1028 23.41 1.01 2.25
CA ALA A 1028 23.46 0.84 3.70
C ALA A 1028 24.02 -0.52 4.15
N GLY A 1029 24.31 -1.44 3.22
CA GLY A 1029 24.82 -2.77 3.49
C GLY A 1029 23.73 -3.82 3.80
N VAL A 1030 22.48 -3.57 3.41
CA VAL A 1030 21.41 -4.57 3.52
C VAL A 1030 21.59 -5.62 2.42
N PRO A 1031 21.69 -6.92 2.78
CA PRO A 1031 21.73 -7.99 1.79
C PRO A 1031 20.46 -8.04 0.94
N TYR A 1032 20.60 -8.21 -0.38
CA TYR A 1032 19.47 -8.19 -1.32
C TYR A 1032 18.50 -9.37 -1.16
N ASP A 1033 18.90 -10.46 -0.49
CA ASP A 1033 18.11 -11.67 -0.28
C ASP A 1033 17.03 -11.53 0.79
N ILE A 1034 17.11 -10.48 1.62
CA ILE A 1034 16.07 -10.11 2.58
C ILE A 1034 15.28 -8.88 2.16
N VAL A 1035 15.44 -8.45 0.91
CA VAL A 1035 14.68 -7.35 0.31
C VAL A 1035 13.75 -7.95 -0.73
N GLU A 1036 12.49 -8.08 -0.35
CA GLU A 1036 11.44 -8.72 -1.14
C GLU A 1036 10.52 -7.66 -1.76
N GLU A 1037 10.05 -7.93 -2.97
CA GLU A 1037 9.10 -7.06 -3.66
C GLU A 1037 7.67 -7.29 -3.13
N MET A 1038 6.79 -6.31 -3.32
CA MET A 1038 5.42 -6.34 -2.78
C MET A 1038 4.63 -7.62 -3.10
N GLU A 1039 4.73 -8.15 -4.32
CA GLU A 1039 4.03 -9.38 -4.72
C GLU A 1039 4.58 -10.63 -4.03
N GLU A 1040 5.85 -10.61 -3.62
CA GLU A 1040 6.52 -11.72 -2.94
C GLU A 1040 6.16 -11.75 -1.45
N ILE A 1041 6.06 -10.58 -0.81
CA ILE A 1041 5.90 -10.46 0.64
C ILE A 1041 4.46 -10.28 1.12
N ASN A 1042 3.52 -9.87 0.25
CA ASN A 1042 2.15 -9.56 0.67
C ASN A 1042 1.39 -10.75 1.28
N GLY A 1043 1.73 -11.98 0.90
CA GLY A 1043 1.14 -13.20 1.45
C GLY A 1043 1.55 -13.49 2.90
N ASP A 1044 2.60 -12.85 3.40
CA ASP A 1044 3.24 -13.21 4.68
C ASP A 1044 2.83 -12.28 5.84
N PHE A 1045 2.05 -11.23 5.57
CA PHE A 1045 1.69 -10.25 6.61
C PHE A 1045 0.83 -10.85 7.73
N ASP A 1046 -0.07 -11.80 7.42
CA ASP A 1046 -0.92 -12.47 8.42
C ASP A 1046 -0.11 -13.28 9.45
N GLU A 1047 1.06 -13.81 9.05
CA GLU A 1047 1.96 -14.61 9.90
C GLU A 1047 3.04 -13.76 10.59
N THR A 1048 3.04 -12.45 10.36
CA THR A 1048 4.07 -11.53 10.84
C THR A 1048 3.72 -10.98 12.23
N ASP A 1049 4.68 -11.05 13.16
CA ASP A 1049 4.49 -10.59 14.54
C ASP A 1049 4.50 -9.06 14.63
N LEU A 1050 5.41 -8.41 13.88
CA LEU A 1050 5.60 -6.98 13.93
C LEU A 1050 5.97 -6.39 12.57
N VAL A 1051 5.29 -5.33 12.17
CA VAL A 1051 5.65 -4.53 10.99
C VAL A 1051 6.15 -3.16 11.41
N LEU A 1052 7.33 -2.76 10.92
CA LEU A 1052 7.88 -1.42 11.10
C LEU A 1052 7.69 -0.62 9.81
N VAL A 1053 6.74 0.31 9.80
CA VAL A 1053 6.50 1.22 8.68
C VAL A 1053 7.30 2.49 8.89
N ILE A 1054 8.32 2.73 8.07
CA ILE A 1054 9.27 3.83 8.28
C ILE A 1054 9.23 4.83 7.13
N GLY A 1055 8.57 5.96 7.34
CA GLY A 1055 8.50 7.03 6.34
C GLY A 1055 7.72 6.67 5.06
N ALA A 1056 6.86 5.65 5.13
CA ALA A 1056 5.87 5.30 4.11
C ALA A 1056 4.46 5.75 4.56
N ASN A 1057 3.58 6.05 3.60
CA ASN A 1057 2.19 6.40 3.89
C ASN A 1057 1.22 5.82 2.83
N ASP A 1058 1.27 6.34 1.60
CA ASP A 1058 0.31 5.93 0.56
C ASP A 1058 0.45 4.44 0.18
N THR A 1059 1.68 3.92 0.19
CA THR A 1059 2.01 2.52 -0.14
C THR A 1059 1.56 1.49 0.91
N VAL A 1060 1.01 1.94 2.04
CA VAL A 1060 0.48 1.11 3.13
C VAL A 1060 -0.96 1.49 3.50
N ASN A 1061 -1.61 2.33 2.69
CA ASN A 1061 -2.90 2.92 3.04
C ASN A 1061 -4.05 1.97 2.69
N SER A 1062 -4.81 1.54 3.70
CA SER A 1062 -5.92 0.59 3.52
C SER A 1062 -7.09 1.16 2.72
N ASN A 1063 -7.21 2.49 2.60
CA ASN A 1063 -8.23 3.12 1.74
C ASN A 1063 -8.07 2.76 0.26
N ALA A 1064 -6.90 2.28 -0.17
CA ALA A 1064 -6.74 1.77 -1.53
C ALA A 1064 -7.63 0.55 -1.80
N GLU A 1065 -7.93 -0.26 -0.77
CA GLU A 1065 -8.79 -1.44 -0.86
C GLU A 1065 -10.16 -1.24 -0.20
N GLU A 1066 -10.25 -0.41 0.86
CA GLU A 1066 -11.47 -0.25 1.68
C GLU A 1066 -12.41 0.89 1.22
N ASP A 1067 -11.92 1.88 0.47
CA ASP A 1067 -12.72 3.05 0.03
C ASP A 1067 -12.68 3.25 -1.49
N PRO A 1068 -13.76 2.92 -2.22
CA PRO A 1068 -13.82 3.12 -3.67
C PRO A 1068 -13.81 4.60 -4.10
N ASN A 1069 -14.06 5.53 -3.18
CA ASN A 1069 -14.00 6.98 -3.45
C ASN A 1069 -12.63 7.60 -3.10
N SER A 1070 -11.68 6.80 -2.62
CA SER A 1070 -10.32 7.24 -2.36
C SER A 1070 -9.59 7.59 -3.65
N ILE A 1071 -8.74 8.62 -3.61
CA ILE A 1071 -7.90 9.04 -4.76
C ILE A 1071 -6.94 7.92 -5.18
N ILE A 1072 -6.61 7.02 -4.25
CA ILE A 1072 -5.73 5.85 -4.46
C ILE A 1072 -6.51 4.53 -4.54
N ALA A 1073 -7.84 4.58 -4.72
CA ALA A 1073 -8.66 3.37 -4.84
C ALA A 1073 -8.12 2.43 -5.94
N GLY A 1074 -7.97 1.15 -5.60
CA GLY A 1074 -7.44 0.10 -6.47
C GLY A 1074 -5.92 0.11 -6.65
N MET A 1075 -5.18 1.03 -6.00
CA MET A 1075 -3.72 0.95 -5.94
C MET A 1075 -3.32 -0.31 -5.15
N PRO A 1076 -2.50 -1.21 -5.72
CA PRO A 1076 -1.89 -2.28 -4.94
C PRO A 1076 -1.06 -1.65 -3.81
N VAL A 1077 -1.18 -2.14 -2.59
CA VAL A 1077 -0.47 -1.63 -1.41
C VAL A 1077 0.10 -2.79 -0.59
N LEU A 1078 1.07 -2.49 0.28
CA LEU A 1078 1.56 -3.44 1.28
C LEU A 1078 0.54 -3.55 2.41
N ARG A 1079 -0.04 -4.75 2.60
CA ARG A 1079 -1.16 -5.00 3.53
C ARG A 1079 -0.71 -5.12 4.99
N VAL A 1080 0.02 -4.12 5.48
CA VAL A 1080 0.66 -4.13 6.80
C VAL A 1080 -0.32 -4.33 7.96
N TRP A 1081 -1.58 -3.90 7.79
CA TRP A 1081 -2.62 -3.99 8.81
C TRP A 1081 -3.09 -5.42 9.12
N LEU A 1082 -2.71 -6.40 8.28
CA LEU A 1082 -2.97 -7.82 8.51
C LEU A 1082 -2.03 -8.43 9.56
N SER A 1083 -0.90 -7.79 9.85
CA SER A 1083 0.02 -8.25 10.88
C SER A 1083 -0.51 -8.08 12.30
N LYS A 1084 0.09 -8.82 13.25
CA LYS A 1084 -0.32 -8.79 14.67
C LYS A 1084 -0.15 -7.41 15.29
N GLN A 1085 0.92 -6.70 14.93
CA GLN A 1085 1.21 -5.35 15.40
C GLN A 1085 1.96 -4.54 14.35
N VAL A 1086 1.60 -3.26 14.22
CA VAL A 1086 2.25 -2.30 13.32
C VAL A 1086 2.81 -1.13 14.14
N ILE A 1087 4.04 -0.74 13.88
CA ILE A 1087 4.62 0.52 14.37
C ILE A 1087 4.83 1.44 13.17
N VAL A 1088 4.16 2.59 13.17
CA VAL A 1088 4.33 3.61 12.14
C VAL A 1088 5.21 4.73 12.66
N MET A 1089 6.34 4.95 11.99
CA MET A 1089 7.33 5.96 12.33
C MET A 1089 7.20 7.16 11.39
N LYS A 1090 6.71 8.30 11.92
CA LYS A 1090 6.57 9.56 11.17
C LYS A 1090 6.69 10.78 12.09
N ARG A 1091 6.92 11.97 11.51
CA ARG A 1091 7.10 13.23 12.27
C ARG A 1091 5.85 13.70 13.01
N SER A 1092 4.68 13.58 12.37
CA SER A 1092 3.38 13.99 12.91
C SER A 1092 2.25 13.28 12.19
N VAL A 1093 1.11 13.07 12.85
CA VAL A 1093 -0.05 12.37 12.26
C VAL A 1093 -0.65 13.17 11.09
N GLY A 1094 -0.79 14.50 11.24
CA GLY A 1094 -1.47 15.38 10.28
C GLY A 1094 -0.66 15.84 9.05
N ASN A 1095 0.52 15.27 8.78
CA ASN A 1095 1.16 15.42 7.47
C ASN A 1095 0.66 14.29 6.57
N PRO A 1096 -0.24 14.57 5.61
CA PRO A 1096 -0.70 13.53 4.71
C PRO A 1096 0.42 13.11 3.76
N GLY A 1097 0.24 11.96 3.11
CA GLY A 1097 1.21 11.40 2.15
C GLY A 1097 1.30 12.24 0.88
N TYR A 1098 1.85 11.68 -0.19
CA TYR A 1098 1.90 12.38 -1.46
C TYR A 1098 0.50 12.60 -2.04
N ALA A 1099 -0.37 11.61 -1.92
CA ALA A 1099 -1.77 11.69 -2.36
C ALA A 1099 -2.61 12.67 -1.54
N ALA A 1100 -2.05 13.26 -0.47
CA ALA A 1100 -2.73 14.16 0.45
C ALA A 1100 -4.00 13.55 1.11
N VAL A 1101 -4.05 12.22 1.27
CA VAL A 1101 -5.16 11.50 1.90
C VAL A 1101 -4.76 11.04 3.31
N ASP A 1102 -5.73 11.05 4.23
CA ASP A 1102 -5.57 10.42 5.55
C ASP A 1102 -5.44 8.90 5.42
N ASN A 1103 -4.76 8.29 6.39
CA ASN A 1103 -4.50 6.85 6.39
C ASN A 1103 -5.24 6.18 7.55
N PRO A 1104 -6.25 5.33 7.29
CA PRO A 1104 -7.01 4.67 8.33
C PRO A 1104 -6.16 3.76 9.21
N ILE A 1105 -5.05 3.22 8.70
CA ILE A 1105 -4.20 2.31 9.48
C ILE A 1105 -3.69 2.96 10.76
N PHE A 1106 -3.50 4.29 10.79
CA PHE A 1106 -3.03 5.02 11.97
C PHE A 1106 -4.00 4.95 13.15
N TYR A 1107 -5.26 4.62 12.87
CA TYR A 1107 -6.36 4.56 13.83
C TYR A 1107 -6.85 3.13 14.07
N LYS A 1108 -6.23 2.14 13.42
CA LYS A 1108 -6.53 0.72 13.66
C LYS A 1108 -5.94 0.28 15.02
N PRO A 1109 -6.61 -0.64 15.74
CA PRO A 1109 -6.24 -1.01 17.11
C PRO A 1109 -4.89 -1.72 17.22
N ASN A 1110 -4.44 -2.40 16.16
CA ASN A 1110 -3.13 -3.06 16.06
C ASN A 1110 -2.02 -2.14 15.53
N THR A 1111 -2.24 -0.82 15.49
CA THR A 1111 -1.24 0.15 15.05
C THR A 1111 -0.85 1.09 16.18
N SER A 1112 0.45 1.22 16.41
CA SER A 1112 1.04 2.19 17.31
C SER A 1112 1.86 3.22 16.53
N MET A 1113 1.63 4.50 16.82
CA MET A 1113 2.36 5.61 16.24
C MET A 1113 3.62 5.89 17.08
N LEU A 1114 4.79 5.81 16.46
CA LEU A 1114 6.05 6.27 17.06
C LEU A 1114 6.44 7.60 16.41
N LEU A 1115 6.08 8.70 17.06
CA LEU A 1115 6.28 10.03 16.50
C LEU A 1115 7.71 10.53 16.68
N GLY A 1116 8.26 11.14 15.62
CA GLY A 1116 9.59 11.73 15.64
C GLY A 1116 10.26 11.80 14.28
N ASP A 1117 11.44 12.41 14.25
CA ASP A 1117 12.32 12.32 13.10
C ASP A 1117 12.82 10.88 12.92
N ALA A 1118 12.84 10.39 11.67
CA ALA A 1118 13.17 8.99 11.38
C ALA A 1118 14.60 8.64 11.79
N LYS A 1119 15.58 9.53 11.59
CA LYS A 1119 16.97 9.25 11.97
C LYS A 1119 17.11 9.12 13.48
N LYS A 1120 16.58 10.10 14.21
CA LYS A 1120 16.66 10.13 15.68
C LYS A 1120 15.99 8.91 16.31
N THR A 1121 14.81 8.54 15.82
CA THR A 1121 14.06 7.38 16.34
C THR A 1121 14.74 6.07 16.00
N CYS A 1122 15.26 5.90 14.77
CA CYS A 1122 16.03 4.70 14.39
C CYS A 1122 17.33 4.56 15.19
N ASP A 1123 18.07 5.66 15.42
CA ASP A 1123 19.28 5.65 16.26
C ASP A 1123 18.97 5.27 17.71
N ALA A 1124 17.88 5.81 18.26
CA ALA A 1124 17.46 5.51 19.62
C ALA A 1124 17.02 4.04 19.77
N LEU A 1125 16.28 3.50 18.80
CA LEU A 1125 15.92 2.08 18.76
C LEU A 1125 17.16 1.19 18.65
N LEU A 1126 18.09 1.51 17.75
CA LEU A 1126 19.36 0.78 17.62
C LEU A 1126 20.15 0.77 18.93
N SER A 1127 20.27 1.93 19.59
CA SER A 1127 20.95 2.06 20.87
C SER A 1127 20.32 1.17 21.94
N LYS A 1128 18.99 1.14 22.03
CA LYS A 1128 18.24 0.30 22.98
C LYS A 1128 18.36 -1.20 22.67
N ILE A 1129 18.35 -1.56 21.38
CA ILE A 1129 18.50 -2.94 20.94
C ILE A 1129 19.91 -3.44 21.27
N LYS A 1130 20.96 -2.64 21.02
CA LYS A 1130 22.34 -2.96 21.41
C LYS A 1130 22.54 -3.02 22.92
N ALA A 1131 21.95 -2.12 23.68
CA ALA A 1131 22.04 -2.14 25.14
C ALA A 1131 21.37 -3.37 25.77
N ALA A 1132 20.49 -4.07 25.04
CA ALA A 1132 19.95 -5.36 25.46
C ALA A 1132 20.83 -6.56 25.05
N GLU A 1133 21.96 -6.34 24.36
CA GLU A 1133 22.99 -7.36 24.07
C GLU A 1133 24.04 -7.46 25.16
N GLU A 1134 24.34 -6.33 25.80
CA GLU A 1134 25.17 -6.23 27.01
C GLU A 1134 24.40 -6.69 28.24
#